data_AF-A0A818X211-F1
#
_entry.id   AF-A0A818X211-F1
#
_cell.length_a   1.000
_cell.length_b   1.000
_cell.length_c   1.000
_cell.angle_alpha   90.00
_cell.angle_beta   90.00
_cell.angle_gamma   90.00
#
_symmetry.space_group_name_H-M   'P 1'
#
loop_
_entity.id
_entity.type
_entity.pdbx_description
1 polymer ?
#
loop_
_entity_poly.entity_id
_entity_poly.type
_entity_poly.pdbx_seq_one_letter_code
_entity_poly.pdbx_strand_id
1 'polypeptide(L)'
;MYSKCIYLIIYLSIFLHVKSQDDDYEDYDAQQQIKTEPLIFSRRPQSAQVPLGNHAIFHCSSSSSPIFWSKNDTPIGTSSKHRITNEYLQILNIDESDEAAYACTIRNVNEIKTASANLTVLFAPRFTPLPDTYRVGLKNVSIQLQCKVRGNPKPKITWIKSHVTIRPSHRMHLLDDGQTLRISQLRNEDSGLYTCNAENSLHRISAATDLRVRDPTPPFFSRRMSNLTTYDGASVELECTATGEPEPKIEWFRDSVPIHYNMHYILKEDGSLILPNVTANQSGYYQCQAKNYAGTEIHSFWVSVVNDNQITDELIDRLVQQASIEVNRAVAETVRHLQDRRRPRTPGDLMSLMKFPKPLQLTLAKTEDIFERALDLVHRYVDNITFSSEHSRNEMRTIDFRPDQLLTSRQLERLALVSGCVMHQLKSHCNEKCMAYRTADGTCNNLKQPFWGASLTALTRWLHAQYENGFNTPRGWNASKLYNGYILPSAREVSSRLIATKTITPDPAFSHMLMQWGQFQDHDMSLTVQATSNTRFSDSLRCLSSCSFEPPCYPIRVPDDDHLREERGSCLEFVRSAAICLSGETSFLHLPYRREQINSLTSFFDASNIYGSTVQDAWDLRERSSGKGLLRVHNTPQFPKGLLPFSTDTPVDCQRDRQASQIGCFLAGDHRVNEQVALIAMHTIWVRQHNRLAKRMSSINGNWSDEQVYQETRKIIEAQLQIITYKHWLPYIVGDEGMNMLGTYRGYRRSVNPTIANVFATAAFRFGHGLINPVFYRLNSSLEPIPEGNLLLRDAFFSPWRVKEQGGIDPLVRGMFGVPAKIKLPQQILNVELTERLFHVTRAISLDLAAANIQRSRDHGLQSYTAWRKFCNLPPNEINDFDDLRNDIKDEQTRLALRDVYKHVDNIDVWVGGMLEDNLPGAKVGPLFRCLIVKQFKNLRDGDRYWHEKSGIFTPEQMKSLQKTTLAKVLCENGDRIDRIPRNVFLNAMYPRDYVSCSNIDDVELEPWRGCCKENMDGHNAICNTPAILSFDPFPNYRPSTIDTVTRKKRDIKEENEQEDEQIIKDDTLDLENLRQQVDDVLKKFATFDKRLTTGTHCYDQNTRKIHKNGTKWHVHKCLVCQCKDATSSCEVVC
;
A
#
# COMPACT_ATOMS: atom_id res chain seq x y z
N MET A 1 -31.75 23.98 -3.86
CA MET A 1 -32.20 25.32 -4.28
C MET A 1 -32.26 26.21 -3.05
N TYR A 2 -31.75 27.43 -3.18
CA TYR A 2 -31.56 28.42 -2.11
C TYR A 2 -32.86 28.95 -1.50
N SER A 3 -32.77 29.27 -0.20
CA SER A 3 -33.54 30.25 0.60
C SER A 3 -33.76 31.60 -0.13
N LYS A 4 -34.67 32.53 0.18
CA LYS A 4 -35.60 32.79 1.31
C LYS A 4 -36.50 34.00 0.89
N CYS A 5 -37.73 34.00 1.38
CA CYS A 5 -38.52 35.11 1.98
C CYS A 5 -38.66 36.55 1.40
N ILE A 6 -39.94 36.90 1.17
CA ILE A 6 -40.75 38.06 1.66
C ILE A 6 -40.37 39.51 1.21
N TYR A 7 -41.25 40.19 0.43
CA TYR A 7 -42.16 41.28 0.90
C TYR A 7 -42.94 42.00 -0.24
N LEU A 8 -44.12 42.50 0.15
CA LEU A 8 -44.81 43.76 -0.22
C LEU A 8 -46.13 43.75 -1.05
N ILE A 9 -47.26 43.91 -0.30
CA ILE A 9 -48.35 44.92 -0.41
C ILE A 9 -49.25 44.96 -1.67
N ILE A 10 -50.58 44.76 -1.51
CA ILE A 10 -51.68 45.77 -1.57
C ILE A 10 -53.04 45.13 -1.16
N TYR A 11 -53.67 45.84 -0.23
CA TYR A 11 -55.04 45.91 0.29
C TYR A 11 -56.30 45.65 -0.61
N LEU A 12 -57.40 45.37 0.12
CA LEU A 12 -58.84 45.66 -0.10
C LEU A 12 -59.72 44.65 -0.83
N SER A 13 -60.89 44.21 -0.35
CA SER A 13 -61.58 44.09 0.96
C SER A 13 -62.99 43.56 0.61
N ILE A 14 -63.53 42.55 1.30
CA ILE A 14 -64.81 42.54 2.06
C ILE A 14 -65.23 41.06 2.13
N PHE A 15 -65.79 40.47 3.18
CA PHE A 15 -65.79 40.65 4.63
C PHE A 15 -66.63 39.47 5.15
N LEU A 16 -66.14 38.70 6.13
CA LEU A 16 -66.96 37.74 6.88
C LEU A 16 -67.95 38.48 7.77
N HIS A 17 -69.23 38.12 7.75
CA HIS A 17 -70.28 38.21 8.81
C HIS A 17 -71.57 37.66 8.19
N VAL A 18 -72.38 36.77 8.78
CA VAL A 18 -73.26 36.94 9.95
C VAL A 18 -73.76 35.51 10.29
N LYS A 19 -73.49 34.97 11.49
CA LYS A 19 -74.33 35.01 12.71
C LYS A 19 -75.56 34.09 12.65
N SER A 20 -75.57 33.12 13.56
CA SER A 20 -76.74 32.37 14.02
C SER A 20 -77.80 33.31 14.57
N GLN A 21 -79.06 33.15 14.13
CA GLN A 21 -80.25 33.47 14.91
C GLN A 21 -81.45 32.74 14.28
N ASP A 22 -82.06 31.87 15.06
CA ASP A 22 -83.44 31.40 14.90
C ASP A 22 -84.42 32.59 15.08
N ASP A 23 -85.47 32.66 14.26
CA ASP A 23 -86.88 32.94 14.61
C ASP A 23 -87.75 33.24 13.34
N ASP A 24 -88.76 32.38 13.14
CA ASP A 24 -90.08 32.40 12.42
C ASP A 24 -90.48 33.44 11.32
N TYR A 25 -91.00 32.96 10.16
CA TYR A 25 -92.40 33.08 9.63
C TYR A 25 -92.58 32.82 8.08
N GLU A 26 -93.53 31.92 7.75
CA GLU A 26 -94.47 31.68 6.59
C GLU A 26 -94.27 32.10 5.08
N ASP A 27 -94.29 31.08 4.19
CA ASP A 27 -95.24 30.65 3.08
C ASP A 27 -95.66 31.43 1.77
N TYR A 28 -95.92 30.61 0.70
CA TYR A 28 -96.64 30.75 -0.62
C TYR A 28 -95.99 31.49 -1.86
N ASP A 29 -96.05 31.09 -3.17
CA ASP A 29 -96.79 30.07 -3.98
C ASP A 29 -96.19 29.83 -5.44
N ALA A 30 -96.67 28.74 -6.09
CA ALA A 30 -96.56 28.05 -7.42
C ALA A 30 -96.58 28.82 -8.78
N GLN A 31 -96.53 28.26 -10.03
CA GLN A 31 -95.99 27.09 -10.81
C GLN A 31 -96.72 27.04 -12.21
N GLN A 32 -96.12 26.60 -13.36
CA GLN A 32 -96.81 25.95 -14.54
C GLN A 32 -95.89 25.45 -15.71
N GLN A 33 -96.23 24.33 -16.41
CA GLN A 33 -95.41 23.59 -17.43
C GLN A 33 -96.24 22.86 -18.56
N ILE A 34 -95.66 22.54 -19.75
CA ILE A 34 -96.28 21.88 -20.96
C ILE A 34 -95.55 20.54 -21.35
N LYS A 35 -96.24 19.52 -21.95
CA LYS A 35 -95.79 18.08 -22.19
C LYS A 35 -95.33 17.70 -23.64
N THR A 36 -94.42 16.71 -23.78
CA THR A 36 -93.94 16.01 -25.03
C THR A 36 -93.80 14.47 -24.86
N GLU A 37 -93.68 13.70 -25.97
CA GLU A 37 -93.58 12.22 -25.99
C GLU A 37 -92.34 11.63 -25.27
N PRO A 38 -92.46 10.45 -24.62
CA PRO A 38 -91.41 9.88 -23.76
C PRO A 38 -90.34 9.06 -24.50
N LEU A 39 -89.09 9.18 -24.06
CA LEU A 39 -87.96 8.37 -24.54
C LEU A 39 -88.01 6.94 -23.97
N ILE A 40 -87.73 5.90 -24.77
CA ILE A 40 -87.72 4.50 -24.31
C ILE A 40 -86.51 3.75 -24.89
N PHE A 41 -85.75 3.06 -24.02
CA PHE A 41 -84.71 2.11 -24.44
C PHE A 41 -85.32 0.75 -24.78
N SER A 42 -85.00 0.21 -25.96
CA SER A 42 -85.38 -1.17 -26.33
C SER A 42 -84.34 -2.20 -25.86
N ARG A 43 -83.07 -1.80 -25.72
CA ARG A 43 -82.01 -2.62 -25.10
C ARG A 43 -81.05 -1.72 -24.33
N ARG A 44 -80.70 -2.14 -23.12
CA ARG A 44 -79.74 -1.45 -22.24
C ARG A 44 -78.40 -2.19 -22.19
N PRO A 45 -77.28 -1.48 -22.01
CA PRO A 45 -75.98 -2.11 -21.84
C PRO A 45 -75.91 -2.92 -20.55
N GLN A 46 -75.12 -3.99 -20.56
CA GLN A 46 -74.88 -4.86 -19.42
C GLN A 46 -73.41 -4.82 -19.03
N SER A 47 -73.11 -4.77 -17.74
CA SER A 47 -71.74 -4.79 -17.24
C SER A 47 -71.01 -6.06 -17.68
N ALA A 48 -69.73 -5.93 -18.04
CA ALA A 48 -68.92 -7.01 -18.56
C ALA A 48 -67.59 -7.09 -17.80
N GLN A 49 -67.11 -8.32 -17.56
CA GLN A 49 -65.75 -8.56 -17.09
C GLN A 49 -64.95 -9.15 -18.24
N VAL A 50 -63.85 -8.52 -18.62
CA VAL A 50 -63.11 -8.91 -19.82
C VAL A 50 -61.61 -9.02 -19.51
N PRO A 51 -60.94 -10.10 -19.94
CA PRO A 51 -59.49 -10.22 -19.77
C PRO A 51 -58.71 -9.13 -20.50
N LEU A 52 -57.58 -8.71 -19.90
CA LEU A 52 -56.63 -7.79 -20.50
C LEU A 52 -56.18 -8.32 -21.89
N GLY A 53 -56.22 -7.46 -22.89
CA GLY A 53 -55.90 -7.75 -24.29
C GLY A 53 -57.12 -8.12 -25.17
N ASN A 54 -58.27 -8.47 -24.57
CA ASN A 54 -59.47 -8.84 -25.33
C ASN A 54 -60.32 -7.61 -25.73
N HIS A 55 -61.46 -7.83 -26.40
CA HIS A 55 -62.41 -6.77 -26.81
C HIS A 55 -63.70 -6.82 -25.96
N ALA A 56 -64.29 -5.67 -25.64
CA ALA A 56 -65.60 -5.58 -25.00
C ALA A 56 -66.64 -5.05 -25.98
N ILE A 57 -67.88 -5.51 -25.87
CA ILE A 57 -69.01 -5.01 -26.68
C ILE A 57 -70.18 -4.71 -25.74
N PHE A 58 -70.63 -3.45 -25.74
CA PHE A 58 -71.82 -2.99 -25.03
C PHE A 58 -72.94 -2.72 -26.03
N HIS A 59 -74.07 -3.40 -25.88
CA HIS A 59 -75.24 -3.20 -26.74
C HIS A 59 -76.19 -2.16 -26.16
N CYS A 60 -76.68 -1.24 -26.98
CA CYS A 60 -77.72 -0.30 -26.61
C CYS A 60 -78.56 0.02 -27.84
N SER A 61 -79.89 -0.02 -27.72
CA SER A 61 -80.81 0.27 -28.83
C SER A 61 -82.01 1.11 -28.35
N SER A 62 -82.53 1.93 -29.25
CA SER A 62 -83.61 2.89 -29.00
C SER A 62 -84.56 2.93 -30.19
N SER A 63 -85.87 2.98 -29.92
CA SER A 63 -86.90 3.04 -30.97
C SER A 63 -87.29 4.47 -31.37
N SER A 64 -86.82 5.49 -30.64
CA SER A 64 -87.31 6.87 -30.77
C SER A 64 -86.24 7.97 -30.81
N SER A 65 -84.94 7.65 -30.68
CA SER A 65 -83.84 8.65 -30.71
C SER A 65 -82.45 8.01 -30.93
N PRO A 66 -81.49 8.69 -31.60
CA PRO A 66 -80.10 8.22 -31.76
C PRO A 66 -79.34 8.14 -30.43
N ILE A 67 -78.33 7.26 -30.39
CA ILE A 67 -77.61 6.87 -29.17
C ILE A 67 -76.25 7.55 -29.10
N PHE A 68 -75.93 8.12 -27.94
CA PHE A 68 -74.64 8.72 -27.63
C PHE A 68 -73.95 7.95 -26.51
N TRP A 69 -72.66 7.64 -26.66
CA TRP A 69 -71.91 6.92 -25.63
C TRP A 69 -70.99 7.85 -24.83
N SER A 70 -70.79 7.54 -23.56
CA SER A 70 -69.80 8.17 -22.68
C SER A 70 -69.01 7.12 -21.89
N LYS A 71 -67.77 7.46 -21.52
CA LYS A 71 -66.92 6.74 -20.56
C LYS A 71 -66.71 7.66 -19.35
N ASN A 72 -67.15 7.24 -18.16
CA ASN A 72 -67.15 8.05 -16.93
C ASN A 72 -67.68 9.48 -17.20
N ASP A 73 -68.89 9.54 -17.76
CA ASP A 73 -69.59 10.78 -18.12
C ASP A 73 -68.94 11.66 -19.20
N THR A 74 -67.78 11.24 -19.73
CA THR A 74 -67.11 11.92 -20.84
C THR A 74 -67.58 11.34 -22.18
N PRO A 75 -68.13 12.15 -23.11
CA PRO A 75 -68.59 11.65 -24.41
C PRO A 75 -67.47 10.96 -25.19
N ILE A 76 -67.77 9.80 -25.78
CA ILE A 76 -66.83 9.05 -26.62
C ILE A 76 -67.37 8.94 -28.04
N GLY A 77 -66.51 9.24 -29.01
CA GLY A 77 -66.75 9.07 -30.44
C GLY A 77 -65.99 7.87 -31.01
N THR A 78 -66.26 7.54 -32.27
CA THR A 78 -65.53 6.48 -32.99
C THR A 78 -64.04 6.81 -33.09
N SER A 79 -63.17 5.86 -32.75
CA SER A 79 -61.72 5.99 -32.80
C SER A 79 -61.06 4.64 -33.11
N SER A 80 -59.71 4.58 -33.10
CA SER A 80 -58.97 3.30 -33.18
C SER A 80 -59.26 2.36 -32.00
N LYS A 81 -59.66 2.90 -30.84
CA LYS A 81 -60.00 2.16 -29.62
C LYS A 81 -61.49 1.84 -29.52
N HIS A 82 -62.38 2.74 -29.96
CA HIS A 82 -63.84 2.60 -29.83
C HIS A 82 -64.52 2.52 -31.21
N ARG A 83 -65.26 1.44 -31.48
CA ARG A 83 -66.13 1.31 -32.65
C ARG A 83 -67.58 1.48 -32.22
N ILE A 84 -68.23 2.56 -32.66
CA ILE A 84 -69.59 2.92 -32.26
C ILE A 84 -70.54 2.76 -33.44
N THR A 85 -71.67 2.10 -33.20
CA THR A 85 -72.80 1.97 -34.13
C THR A 85 -74.11 2.36 -33.43
N ASN A 86 -75.21 2.39 -34.17
CA ASN A 86 -76.55 2.61 -33.61
C ASN A 86 -77.05 1.47 -32.70
N GLU A 87 -76.31 0.37 -32.59
CA GLU A 87 -76.71 -0.80 -31.79
C GLU A 87 -75.67 -1.21 -30.72
N TYR A 88 -74.40 -0.85 -30.88
CA TYR A 88 -73.34 -1.22 -29.94
C TYR A 88 -72.13 -0.29 -29.94
N LEU A 89 -71.42 -0.31 -28.81
CA LEU A 89 -70.06 0.19 -28.62
C LEU A 89 -69.12 -1.01 -28.46
N GLN A 90 -68.11 -1.13 -29.32
CA GLN A 90 -67.05 -2.12 -29.20
C GLN A 90 -65.72 -1.43 -28.82
N ILE A 91 -65.10 -1.87 -27.72
CA ILE A 91 -63.81 -1.39 -27.21
C ILE A 91 -62.73 -2.41 -27.58
N LEU A 92 -61.68 -1.99 -28.26
CA LEU A 92 -60.64 -2.88 -28.78
C LEU A 92 -59.40 -2.96 -27.86
N ASN A 93 -58.78 -4.13 -27.74
CA ASN A 93 -57.54 -4.39 -26.99
C ASN A 93 -57.54 -3.76 -25.60
N ILE A 94 -58.38 -4.29 -24.71
CA ILE A 94 -58.59 -3.76 -23.36
C ILE A 94 -57.28 -3.72 -22.57
N ASP A 95 -57.00 -2.57 -21.96
CA ASP A 95 -55.92 -2.39 -21.00
C ASP A 95 -56.50 -1.93 -19.64
N GLU A 96 -55.66 -1.84 -18.61
CA GLU A 96 -56.10 -1.49 -17.24
C GLU A 96 -56.80 -0.11 -17.18
N SER A 97 -56.56 0.80 -18.13
CA SER A 97 -57.19 2.13 -18.16
C SER A 97 -58.61 2.14 -18.76
N ASP A 98 -59.04 1.02 -19.36
CA ASP A 98 -60.38 0.89 -19.94
C ASP A 98 -61.46 0.56 -18.92
N GLU A 99 -61.08 0.16 -17.71
CA GLU A 99 -61.97 -0.07 -16.57
C GLU A 99 -62.72 1.22 -16.22
N ALA A 100 -64.02 1.25 -16.53
CA ALA A 100 -64.86 2.44 -16.42
C ALA A 100 -66.36 2.09 -16.48
N ALA A 101 -67.18 3.07 -16.09
CA ALA A 101 -68.61 3.06 -16.38
C ALA A 101 -68.83 3.59 -17.80
N TYR A 102 -69.41 2.78 -18.68
CA TYR A 102 -69.82 3.16 -20.02
C TYR A 102 -71.33 3.39 -20.03
N ALA A 103 -71.76 4.53 -20.52
CA ALA A 103 -73.17 4.89 -20.56
C ALA A 103 -73.63 5.17 -21.98
N CYS A 104 -74.84 4.72 -22.32
CA CYS A 104 -75.54 5.14 -23.52
C CYS A 104 -76.68 6.08 -23.15
N THR A 105 -76.79 7.18 -23.89
CA THR A 105 -77.72 8.28 -23.64
C THR A 105 -78.60 8.51 -24.87
N ILE A 106 -79.90 8.62 -24.66
CA ILE A 106 -80.90 9.04 -25.65
C ILE A 106 -81.54 10.34 -25.18
N ARG A 107 -81.84 11.25 -26.12
CA ARG A 107 -82.39 12.56 -25.79
C ARG A 107 -83.43 13.04 -26.79
N ASN A 108 -84.39 13.82 -26.32
CA ASN A 108 -85.29 14.67 -27.11
C ASN A 108 -85.24 16.11 -26.53
N VAL A 109 -86.16 16.99 -26.96
CA VAL A 109 -86.14 18.41 -26.53
C VAL A 109 -86.45 18.61 -25.04
N ASN A 110 -87.12 17.66 -24.37
CA ASN A 110 -87.62 17.83 -23.00
C ASN A 110 -87.18 16.70 -22.02
N GLU A 111 -86.55 15.64 -22.50
CA GLU A 111 -86.13 14.48 -21.71
C GLU A 111 -84.77 13.95 -22.18
N ILE A 112 -83.97 13.48 -21.21
CA ILE A 112 -82.73 12.72 -21.45
C ILE A 112 -82.82 11.45 -20.61
N LYS A 113 -82.59 10.29 -21.22
CA LYS A 113 -82.44 9.01 -20.50
C LYS A 113 -81.06 8.44 -20.74
N THR A 114 -80.45 7.96 -19.66
CA THR A 114 -79.11 7.34 -19.67
C THR A 114 -79.20 5.95 -19.06
N ALA A 115 -78.48 4.99 -19.66
CA ALA A 115 -78.30 3.65 -19.13
C ALA A 115 -76.81 3.30 -19.11
N SER A 116 -76.30 2.82 -17.97
CA SER A 116 -74.88 2.61 -17.73
C SER A 116 -74.53 1.15 -17.43
N ALA A 117 -73.32 0.75 -17.79
CA ALA A 117 -72.72 -0.56 -17.56
C ALA A 117 -71.23 -0.42 -17.23
N ASN A 118 -70.71 -1.25 -16.32
CA ASN A 118 -69.31 -1.21 -15.92
C ASN A 118 -68.49 -2.24 -16.72
N LEU A 119 -67.30 -1.83 -17.18
CA LEU A 119 -66.27 -2.74 -17.66
C LEU A 119 -65.26 -3.01 -16.55
N THR A 120 -65.07 -4.26 -16.15
CA THR A 120 -64.01 -4.68 -15.21
C THR A 120 -62.92 -5.45 -15.97
N VAL A 121 -61.66 -5.10 -15.77
CA VAL A 121 -60.53 -5.68 -16.51
C VAL A 121 -59.84 -6.77 -15.68
N LEU A 122 -59.84 -8.01 -16.18
CA LEU A 122 -59.23 -9.16 -15.49
C LEU A 122 -57.80 -9.43 -15.98
N PHE A 123 -56.85 -9.65 -15.07
CA PHE A 123 -55.46 -9.98 -15.40
C PHE A 123 -54.80 -10.91 -14.36
N ALA A 124 -53.90 -11.77 -14.85
CA ALA A 124 -53.17 -12.76 -14.06
C ALA A 124 -52.25 -12.12 -13.01
N PRO A 125 -51.89 -12.83 -11.92
CA PRO A 125 -51.02 -12.29 -10.90
C PRO A 125 -49.62 -12.02 -11.46
N ARG A 126 -48.97 -10.94 -11.02
CA ARG A 126 -47.57 -10.58 -11.36
C ARG A 126 -46.84 -10.00 -10.15
N PHE A 127 -45.56 -10.30 -10.00
CA PHE A 127 -44.71 -9.73 -8.95
C PHE A 127 -44.31 -8.29 -9.28
N THR A 128 -44.48 -7.37 -8.33
CA THR A 128 -44.11 -5.96 -8.49
C THR A 128 -43.62 -5.35 -7.16
N PRO A 129 -42.29 -5.25 -6.89
CA PRO A 129 -41.16 -5.79 -7.66
C PRO A 129 -40.98 -7.32 -7.47
N LEU A 130 -40.02 -7.93 -8.18
CA LEU A 130 -39.62 -9.33 -7.98
C LEU A 130 -39.09 -9.54 -6.54
N PRO A 131 -39.42 -10.65 -5.87
CA PRO A 131 -38.89 -10.96 -4.54
C PRO A 131 -37.38 -11.24 -4.56
N ASP A 132 -36.69 -10.96 -3.45
CA ASP A 132 -35.28 -11.30 -3.29
C ASP A 132 -35.09 -12.83 -3.25
N THR A 133 -34.05 -13.33 -3.90
CA THR A 133 -33.75 -14.78 -3.92
C THR A 133 -33.03 -15.25 -2.67
N TYR A 134 -32.43 -14.34 -1.90
CA TYR A 134 -31.61 -14.64 -0.72
C TYR A 134 -31.74 -13.56 0.35
N ARG A 135 -31.87 -13.97 1.62
CA ARG A 135 -31.93 -13.10 2.79
C ARG A 135 -31.14 -13.69 3.96
N VAL A 136 -30.47 -12.83 4.72
CA VAL A 136 -29.83 -13.19 5.99
C VAL A 136 -30.60 -12.52 7.12
N GLY A 137 -30.88 -13.29 8.17
CA GLY A 137 -31.50 -12.79 9.39
C GLY A 137 -30.63 -13.10 10.60
N LEU A 138 -30.72 -12.27 11.63
CA LEU A 138 -30.00 -12.48 12.88
C LEU A 138 -30.91 -13.13 13.92
N LYS A 139 -30.36 -14.06 14.68
CA LYS A 139 -31.08 -14.74 15.75
C LYS A 139 -31.66 -13.74 16.75
N ASN A 140 -32.88 -14.01 17.21
CA ASN A 140 -33.72 -13.16 18.08
C ASN A 140 -34.22 -11.84 17.45
N VAL A 141 -33.86 -11.53 16.20
CA VAL A 141 -34.39 -10.38 15.46
C VAL A 141 -35.60 -10.79 14.64
N SER A 142 -36.46 -9.83 14.30
CA SER A 142 -37.57 -10.06 13.38
C SER A 142 -37.14 -9.78 11.94
N ILE A 143 -37.54 -10.62 10.99
CA ILE A 143 -37.34 -10.38 9.56
C ILE A 143 -38.66 -10.36 8.81
N GLN A 144 -38.71 -9.65 7.68
CA GLN A 144 -39.85 -9.64 6.76
C GLN A 144 -39.42 -10.16 5.39
N LEU A 145 -40.15 -11.15 4.89
CA LEU A 145 -40.04 -11.64 3.52
C LEU A 145 -41.20 -11.04 2.72
N GLN A 146 -40.88 -10.32 1.64
CA GLN A 146 -41.86 -9.60 0.84
C GLN A 146 -42.16 -10.34 -0.47
N CYS A 147 -43.45 -10.41 -0.79
CA CYS A 147 -44.00 -11.01 -1.99
C CYS A 147 -45.12 -10.10 -2.52
N LYS A 148 -44.74 -8.94 -3.07
CA LYS A 148 -45.70 -7.97 -3.57
C LYS A 148 -46.27 -8.42 -4.91
N VAL A 149 -47.57 -8.63 -4.97
CA VAL A 149 -48.28 -9.19 -6.14
C VAL A 149 -49.46 -8.32 -6.51
N ARG A 150 -49.62 -8.04 -7.81
CA ARG A 150 -50.83 -7.43 -8.39
C ARG A 150 -51.58 -8.45 -9.23
N GLY A 151 -52.91 -8.40 -9.24
CA GLY A 151 -53.77 -9.23 -10.08
C GLY A 151 -55.24 -8.83 -9.91
N ASN A 152 -56.07 -9.08 -10.92
CA ASN A 152 -57.52 -8.89 -10.86
C ASN A 152 -58.23 -10.10 -11.49
N PRO A 153 -58.98 -10.95 -10.75
CA PRO A 153 -59.36 -10.80 -9.36
C PRO A 153 -58.16 -10.83 -8.39
N LYS A 154 -58.31 -10.21 -7.21
CA LYS A 154 -57.26 -10.09 -6.20
C LYS A 154 -56.64 -11.47 -5.89
N PRO A 155 -55.33 -11.66 -6.08
CA PRO A 155 -54.71 -12.97 -5.90
C PRO A 155 -54.72 -13.41 -4.44
N LYS A 156 -54.98 -14.70 -4.22
CA LYS A 156 -54.78 -15.35 -2.93
C LYS A 156 -53.31 -15.74 -2.79
N ILE A 157 -52.72 -15.40 -1.64
CA ILE A 157 -51.29 -15.62 -1.38
C ILE A 157 -51.10 -16.67 -0.30
N THR A 158 -50.17 -17.59 -0.54
CA THR A 158 -49.84 -18.68 0.37
C THR A 158 -48.32 -18.80 0.49
N TRP A 159 -47.79 -18.79 1.72
CA TRP A 159 -46.37 -19.02 1.99
C TRP A 159 -46.11 -20.48 2.36
N ILE A 160 -45.00 -21.04 1.88
CA ILE A 160 -44.61 -22.44 2.06
C ILE A 160 -43.15 -22.48 2.52
N LYS A 161 -42.86 -23.31 3.53
CA LYS A 161 -41.50 -23.65 3.96
C LYS A 161 -41.38 -25.16 4.09
N SER A 162 -40.33 -25.74 3.50
CA SER A 162 -40.10 -27.20 3.54
C SER A 162 -41.32 -28.00 3.10
N HIS A 163 -41.98 -27.56 2.02
CA HIS A 163 -43.22 -28.13 1.46
C HIS A 163 -44.48 -28.02 2.34
N VAL A 164 -44.42 -27.33 3.49
CA VAL A 164 -45.57 -27.12 4.39
C VAL A 164 -46.06 -25.67 4.30
N THR A 165 -47.37 -25.49 4.15
CA THR A 165 -48.00 -24.15 4.18
C THR A 165 -47.85 -23.52 5.57
N ILE A 166 -47.31 -22.31 5.60
CA ILE A 166 -47.13 -21.53 6.82
C ILE A 166 -48.49 -20.99 7.28
N ARG A 167 -48.83 -21.24 8.54
CA ARG A 167 -50.00 -20.66 9.21
C ARG A 167 -49.57 -19.55 10.17
N PRO A 168 -50.37 -18.48 10.33
CA PRO A 168 -50.11 -17.47 11.33
C PRO A 168 -49.95 -18.07 12.73
N SER A 169 -48.96 -17.59 13.48
CA SER A 169 -48.65 -18.01 14.85
C SER A 169 -48.15 -16.82 15.67
N HIS A 170 -47.78 -17.05 16.93
CA HIS A 170 -47.19 -16.01 17.80
C HIS A 170 -45.83 -15.48 17.29
N ARG A 171 -45.14 -16.20 16.38
CA ARG A 171 -43.89 -15.75 15.75
C ARG A 171 -44.05 -15.39 14.29
N MET A 172 -44.91 -16.08 13.54
CA MET A 172 -45.07 -15.87 12.11
C MET A 172 -46.36 -15.14 11.81
N HIS A 173 -46.27 -13.93 11.28
CA HIS A 173 -47.41 -13.09 10.96
C HIS A 173 -47.47 -12.84 9.45
N LEU A 174 -48.67 -13.00 8.88
CA LEU A 174 -48.97 -12.61 7.51
C LEU A 174 -49.55 -11.19 7.54
N LEU A 175 -48.83 -10.25 6.93
CA LEU A 175 -49.21 -8.84 6.80
C LEU A 175 -49.55 -8.55 5.33
N ASP A 176 -50.18 -7.39 5.08
CA ASP A 176 -50.50 -6.92 3.73
C ASP A 176 -51.30 -7.93 2.89
N ASP A 177 -52.35 -8.52 3.50
CA ASP A 177 -53.16 -9.60 2.91
C ASP A 177 -52.35 -10.85 2.49
N GLY A 178 -51.25 -11.13 3.21
CA GLY A 178 -50.36 -12.26 2.93
C GLY A 178 -49.18 -11.93 2.03
N GLN A 179 -49.07 -10.71 1.52
CA GLN A 179 -47.92 -10.28 0.72
C GLN A 179 -46.63 -10.18 1.53
N THR A 180 -46.70 -10.02 2.85
CA THR A 180 -45.50 -9.90 3.70
C THR A 180 -45.55 -10.97 4.81
N LEU A 181 -44.56 -11.87 4.84
CA LEU A 181 -44.36 -12.80 5.94
C LEU A 181 -43.35 -12.21 6.93
N ARG A 182 -43.83 -11.83 8.12
CA ARG A 182 -42.99 -11.39 9.24
C ARG A 182 -42.71 -12.57 10.15
N ILE A 183 -41.43 -12.89 10.37
CA ILE A 183 -40.98 -13.90 11.33
C ILE A 183 -40.31 -13.16 12.49
N SER A 184 -40.93 -13.22 13.66
CA SER A 184 -40.44 -12.61 14.90
C SER A 184 -39.54 -13.59 15.66
N GLN A 185 -38.48 -13.06 16.29
CA GLN A 185 -37.50 -13.83 17.07
C GLN A 185 -36.95 -15.03 16.29
N LEU A 186 -36.14 -14.74 15.27
CA LEU A 186 -35.52 -15.77 14.43
C LEU A 186 -34.72 -16.78 15.23
N ARG A 187 -34.83 -18.05 14.83
CA ARG A 187 -34.10 -19.19 15.37
C ARG A 187 -33.38 -19.93 14.25
N ASN A 188 -32.39 -20.76 14.57
CA ASN A 188 -31.66 -21.53 13.56
C ASN A 188 -32.60 -22.40 12.71
N GLU A 189 -33.64 -22.96 13.33
CA GLU A 189 -34.70 -23.73 12.68
C GLU A 189 -35.49 -22.93 11.64
N ASP A 190 -35.49 -21.59 11.70
CA ASP A 190 -36.19 -20.73 10.74
C ASP A 190 -35.44 -20.60 9.40
N SER A 191 -34.19 -21.06 9.31
CA SER A 191 -33.45 -21.12 8.05
C SER A 191 -34.10 -22.06 7.03
N GLY A 192 -33.92 -21.78 5.75
CA GLY A 192 -34.39 -22.59 4.64
C GLY A 192 -35.13 -21.81 3.56
N LEU A 193 -35.65 -22.54 2.57
CA LEU A 193 -36.31 -21.96 1.40
C LEU A 193 -37.79 -21.64 1.69
N TYR A 194 -38.16 -20.36 1.58
CA TYR A 194 -39.52 -19.87 1.67
C TYR A 194 -40.06 -19.60 0.27
N THR A 195 -41.20 -20.19 -0.07
CA THR A 195 -41.87 -20.00 -1.36
C THR A 195 -43.18 -19.26 -1.15
N CYS A 196 -43.35 -18.14 -1.84
CA CYS A 196 -44.62 -17.43 -1.93
C CYS A 196 -45.34 -17.84 -3.22
N ASN A 197 -46.55 -18.38 -3.07
CA ASN A 197 -47.44 -18.72 -4.17
C ASN A 197 -48.59 -17.71 -4.23
N ALA A 198 -48.81 -17.10 -5.39
CA ALA A 198 -49.95 -16.23 -5.64
C ALA A 198 -50.81 -16.79 -6.76
N GLU A 199 -52.11 -16.90 -6.51
CA GLU A 199 -53.08 -17.48 -7.44
C GLU A 199 -54.31 -16.59 -7.60
N ASN A 200 -54.78 -16.41 -8.83
CA ASN A 200 -56.16 -16.01 -9.09
C ASN A 200 -56.79 -16.96 -10.12
N SER A 201 -58.02 -16.70 -10.55
CA SER A 201 -58.74 -17.55 -11.50
C SER A 201 -58.06 -17.70 -12.87
N LEU A 202 -57.08 -16.86 -13.20
CA LEU A 202 -56.39 -16.87 -14.49
C LEU A 202 -55.05 -17.60 -14.44
N HIS A 203 -54.26 -17.45 -13.36
CA HIS A 203 -52.95 -18.08 -13.28
C HIS A 203 -52.41 -18.20 -11.84
N ARG A 204 -51.41 -19.07 -11.67
CA ARG A 204 -50.62 -19.23 -10.44
C ARG A 204 -49.15 -18.92 -10.73
N ILE A 205 -48.56 -18.04 -9.95
CA ILE A 205 -47.12 -17.74 -9.97
C ILE A 205 -46.49 -18.05 -8.61
N SER A 206 -45.18 -18.32 -8.61
CA SER A 206 -44.40 -18.61 -7.40
C SER A 206 -43.03 -17.96 -7.43
N ALA A 207 -42.54 -17.53 -6.28
CA ALA A 207 -41.18 -17.03 -6.10
C ALA A 207 -40.60 -17.55 -4.77
N ALA A 208 -39.30 -17.81 -4.74
CA ALA A 208 -38.64 -18.39 -3.58
C ALA A 208 -37.48 -17.51 -3.06
N THR A 209 -37.31 -17.50 -1.74
CA THR A 209 -36.27 -16.79 -1.01
C THR A 209 -35.58 -17.75 -0.04
N ASP A 210 -34.26 -17.92 -0.14
CA ASP A 210 -33.46 -18.67 0.84
C ASP A 210 -33.14 -17.78 2.04
N LEU A 211 -33.63 -18.15 3.23
CA LEU A 211 -33.34 -17.45 4.49
C LEU A 211 -32.25 -18.19 5.26
N ARG A 212 -31.16 -17.50 5.61
CA ARG A 212 -30.14 -18.01 6.52
C ARG A 212 -30.11 -17.23 7.83
N VAL A 213 -30.21 -17.93 8.95
CA VAL A 213 -30.11 -17.34 10.28
C VAL A 213 -28.69 -17.48 10.81
N ARG A 214 -28.08 -16.38 11.25
CA ARG A 214 -26.74 -16.33 11.89
C ARG A 214 -26.86 -15.88 13.34
N ASP A 215 -25.89 -16.27 14.17
CA ASP A 215 -25.74 -15.72 15.52
C ASP A 215 -25.24 -14.26 15.44
N PRO A 216 -25.69 -13.38 16.35
CA PRO A 216 -25.24 -11.99 16.38
C PRO A 216 -23.83 -11.86 16.95
N THR A 217 -23.11 -10.82 16.53
CA THR A 217 -21.73 -10.56 16.96
C THR A 217 -21.74 -9.47 18.03
N PRO A 218 -21.20 -9.71 19.24
CA PRO A 218 -21.11 -8.68 20.27
C PRO A 218 -20.20 -7.52 19.80
N PRO A 219 -20.36 -6.31 20.36
CA PRO A 219 -19.53 -5.18 19.99
C PRO A 219 -18.06 -5.47 20.29
N PHE A 220 -17.19 -5.08 19.37
CA PHE A 220 -15.74 -5.14 19.48
C PHE A 220 -15.11 -3.81 19.02
N PHE A 221 -14.32 -3.15 19.86
CA PHE A 221 -13.57 -1.95 19.51
C PHE A 221 -12.43 -2.31 18.58
N SER A 222 -12.55 -1.90 17.32
CA SER A 222 -11.51 -2.07 16.31
C SER A 222 -10.20 -1.36 16.69
N ARG A 223 -10.29 -0.32 17.54
CA ARG A 223 -9.17 0.43 18.11
C ARG A 223 -9.50 0.82 19.55
N ARG A 224 -8.51 0.70 20.43
CA ARG A 224 -8.59 1.17 21.81
C ARG A 224 -7.67 2.37 21.96
N MET A 225 -8.23 3.51 22.37
CA MET A 225 -7.48 4.73 22.66
C MET A 225 -6.66 4.55 23.92
N SER A 226 -5.43 5.05 23.94
CA SER A 226 -4.68 5.14 25.18
C SER A 226 -4.98 6.47 25.89
N ASN A 227 -4.45 6.64 27.10
CA ASN A 227 -4.52 7.92 27.79
C ASN A 227 -3.97 9.04 26.90
N LEU A 228 -4.53 10.24 27.02
CA LEU A 228 -4.25 11.40 26.16
C LEU A 228 -3.90 12.63 27.01
N THR A 229 -2.88 13.37 26.59
CA THR A 229 -2.59 14.72 27.10
C THR A 229 -2.70 15.74 25.96
N THR A 230 -3.33 16.89 26.23
CA THR A 230 -3.54 17.99 25.27
C THR A 230 -3.44 19.34 25.99
N TYR A 231 -3.47 20.46 25.26
CA TYR A 231 -3.39 21.81 25.84
C TYR A 231 -4.72 22.57 25.78
N ASP A 232 -4.90 23.53 26.69
CA ASP A 232 -6.06 24.42 26.69
C ASP A 232 -6.17 25.16 25.35
N GLY A 233 -7.34 25.08 24.73
CA GLY A 233 -7.60 25.65 23.40
C GLY A 233 -7.60 24.65 22.24
N ALA A 234 -7.06 23.44 22.45
CA ALA A 234 -6.94 22.44 21.40
C ALA A 234 -8.30 21.85 21.00
N SER A 235 -8.41 21.36 19.76
CA SER A 235 -9.54 20.54 19.33
C SER A 235 -9.13 19.08 19.37
N VAL A 236 -9.79 18.29 20.22
CA VAL A 236 -9.47 16.87 20.43
C VAL A 236 -10.53 15.99 19.79
N GLU A 237 -10.10 14.90 19.18
CA GLU A 237 -10.99 13.82 18.73
C GLU A 237 -10.65 12.53 19.47
N LEU A 238 -11.64 11.99 20.16
CA LEU A 238 -11.58 10.75 20.90
C LEU A 238 -12.18 9.64 20.03
N GLU A 239 -11.33 8.81 19.41
CA GLU A 239 -11.79 7.73 18.54
C GLU A 239 -12.56 6.67 19.34
N CYS A 240 -13.72 6.25 18.83
CA CYS A 240 -14.43 5.10 19.37
C CYS A 240 -15.26 4.37 18.32
N THR A 241 -14.55 3.61 17.48
CA THR A 241 -15.16 2.81 16.43
C THR A 241 -15.27 1.36 16.86
N ALA A 242 -16.51 0.90 17.10
CA ALA A 242 -16.82 -0.48 17.39
C ALA A 242 -17.51 -1.15 16.20
N THR A 243 -17.19 -2.42 15.97
CA THR A 243 -17.90 -3.28 15.03
C THR A 243 -18.76 -4.26 15.80
N GLY A 244 -19.92 -4.62 15.26
CA GLY A 244 -20.80 -5.62 15.85
C GLY A 244 -21.98 -5.85 14.93
N GLU A 245 -22.68 -6.96 15.10
CA GLU A 245 -23.84 -7.28 14.27
C GLU A 245 -25.01 -7.68 15.19
N PRO A 246 -26.03 -6.83 15.36
CA PRO A 246 -26.24 -5.54 14.70
C PRO A 246 -25.24 -4.45 15.10
N GLU A 247 -25.17 -3.41 14.26
CA GLU A 247 -24.33 -2.23 14.46
C GLU A 247 -24.47 -1.70 15.91
N PRO A 248 -23.36 -1.57 16.65
CA PRO A 248 -23.40 -1.16 18.04
C PRO A 248 -23.71 0.34 18.18
N LYS A 249 -24.56 0.67 19.15
CA LYS A 249 -24.77 2.06 19.56
C LYS A 249 -23.62 2.49 20.46
N ILE A 250 -23.02 3.63 20.16
CA ILE A 250 -21.94 4.24 20.94
C ILE A 250 -22.51 5.28 21.92
N GLU A 251 -22.09 5.20 23.17
CA GLU A 251 -22.40 6.17 24.24
C GLU A 251 -21.11 6.57 24.96
N TRP A 252 -20.98 7.85 25.29
CA TRP A 252 -19.79 8.39 25.96
C TRP A 252 -20.11 8.87 27.38
N PHE A 253 -19.15 8.66 28.27
CA PHE A 253 -19.20 9.07 29.66
C PHE A 253 -17.91 9.81 30.02
N ARG A 254 -18.00 10.80 30.92
CA ARG A 254 -16.86 11.46 31.55
C ARG A 254 -16.99 11.30 33.07
N ASP A 255 -15.99 10.71 33.70
CA ASP A 255 -15.97 10.39 35.13
C ASP A 255 -17.24 9.64 35.58
N SER A 256 -17.63 8.64 34.78
CA SER A 256 -18.85 7.83 34.94
C SER A 256 -20.18 8.57 34.72
N VAL A 257 -20.16 9.83 34.29
CA VAL A 257 -21.38 10.61 33.97
C VAL A 257 -21.61 10.65 32.46
N PRO A 258 -22.81 10.32 31.95
CA PRO A 258 -23.12 10.40 30.52
C PRO A 258 -22.87 11.79 29.96
N ILE A 259 -22.18 11.88 28.81
CA ILE A 259 -21.90 13.15 28.15
C ILE A 259 -23.14 13.61 27.37
N HIS A 260 -23.58 14.84 27.63
CA HIS A 260 -24.60 15.51 26.83
C HIS A 260 -23.96 16.22 25.63
N TYR A 261 -24.27 15.76 24.42
CA TYR A 261 -23.70 16.30 23.19
C TYR A 261 -24.17 17.75 22.94
N ASN A 262 -23.22 18.63 22.66
CA ASN A 262 -23.42 20.06 22.43
C ASN A 262 -22.22 20.65 21.66
N MET A 263 -22.06 21.97 21.63
CA MET A 263 -20.93 22.62 20.94
C MET A 263 -19.55 22.30 21.52
N HIS A 264 -19.46 21.75 22.74
CA HIS A 264 -18.22 21.32 23.41
C HIS A 264 -17.98 19.80 23.35
N TYR A 265 -18.99 19.02 22.94
CA TYR A 265 -18.97 17.55 22.84
C TYR A 265 -19.76 17.11 21.61
N ILE A 266 -19.10 16.88 20.48
CA ILE A 266 -19.75 16.56 19.20
C ILE A 266 -19.52 15.09 18.87
N LEU A 267 -20.58 14.29 18.78
CA LEU A 267 -20.49 12.89 18.35
C LEU A 267 -20.48 12.81 16.82
N LYS A 268 -19.50 12.10 16.25
CA LYS A 268 -19.43 11.77 14.82
C LYS A 268 -20.27 10.55 14.48
N GLU A 269 -20.56 10.37 13.19
CA GLU A 269 -21.28 9.21 12.65
C GLU A 269 -20.56 7.87 12.94
N ASP A 270 -19.23 7.88 13.04
CA ASP A 270 -18.40 6.69 13.31
C ASP A 270 -18.25 6.35 14.81
N GLY A 271 -18.93 7.10 15.69
CA GLY A 271 -18.88 6.93 17.14
C GLY A 271 -17.83 7.77 17.87
N SER A 272 -16.95 8.47 17.15
CA SER A 272 -15.89 9.29 17.75
C SER A 272 -16.44 10.59 18.38
N LEU A 273 -15.84 11.05 19.47
CA LEU A 273 -16.24 12.26 20.20
C LEU A 273 -15.26 13.41 19.96
N ILE A 274 -15.73 14.54 19.44
CA ILE A 274 -14.93 15.76 19.25
C ILE A 274 -15.15 16.71 20.42
N LEU A 275 -14.06 17.19 21.01
CA LEU A 275 -14.01 18.24 22.01
C LEU A 275 -13.32 19.46 21.39
N PRO A 276 -14.05 20.38 20.75
CA PRO A 276 -13.46 21.59 20.21
C PRO A 276 -13.12 22.58 21.33
N ASN A 277 -11.93 23.20 21.25
CA ASN A 277 -11.48 24.24 22.17
C ASN A 277 -11.55 23.77 23.64
N VAL A 278 -10.86 22.68 23.93
CA VAL A 278 -10.87 21.99 25.22
C VAL A 278 -10.25 22.86 26.31
N THR A 279 -10.81 22.83 27.52
CA THR A 279 -10.29 23.58 28.68
C THR A 279 -9.82 22.65 29.80
N ALA A 280 -9.00 23.16 30.72
CA ALA A 280 -8.49 22.39 31.86
C ALA A 280 -9.58 21.61 32.65
N ASN A 281 -10.80 22.16 32.74
CA ASN A 281 -11.94 21.53 33.43
C ASN A 281 -12.55 20.33 32.70
N GLN A 282 -12.08 20.03 31.48
CA GLN A 282 -12.48 18.88 30.68
C GLN A 282 -11.52 17.70 30.84
N SER A 283 -10.50 17.81 31.69
CA SER A 283 -9.69 16.68 32.12
C SER A 283 -10.55 15.67 32.91
N GLY A 284 -10.32 14.37 32.73
CA GLY A 284 -11.10 13.31 33.39
C GLY A 284 -10.99 11.95 32.71
N TYR A 285 -11.63 10.93 33.28
CA TYR A 285 -11.76 9.60 32.68
C TYR A 285 -12.88 9.61 31.65
N TYR A 286 -12.52 9.48 30.37
CA TYR A 286 -13.48 9.28 29.30
C TYR A 286 -13.71 7.79 29.09
N GLN A 287 -14.97 7.40 29.02
CA GLN A 287 -15.37 6.02 28.79
C GLN A 287 -16.27 5.99 27.56
N CYS A 288 -15.88 5.22 26.57
CA CYS A 288 -16.73 4.87 25.45
C CYS A 288 -17.36 3.50 25.69
N GLN A 289 -18.67 3.41 25.46
CA GLN A 289 -19.46 2.20 25.60
C GLN A 289 -20.11 1.86 24.26
N ALA A 290 -19.77 0.71 23.70
CA ALA A 290 -20.41 0.15 22.52
C ALA A 290 -21.39 -0.93 22.94
N LYS A 291 -22.66 -0.80 22.51
CA LYS A 291 -23.72 -1.71 22.93
C LYS A 291 -24.60 -2.13 21.76
N ASN A 292 -24.76 -3.43 21.59
CA ASN A 292 -25.86 -4.02 20.84
C ASN A 292 -26.57 -5.05 21.74
N TYR A 293 -27.53 -5.82 21.20
CA TYR A 293 -28.24 -6.80 22.04
C TYR A 293 -27.42 -8.08 22.30
N ALA A 294 -26.33 -8.32 21.56
CA ALA A 294 -25.44 -9.46 21.77
C ALA A 294 -24.41 -9.21 22.88
N GLY A 295 -24.11 -7.95 23.20
CA GLY A 295 -23.22 -7.61 24.28
C GLY A 295 -22.97 -6.12 24.45
N THR A 296 -22.15 -5.81 25.45
CA THR A 296 -21.62 -4.46 25.68
C THR A 296 -20.10 -4.57 25.79
N GLU A 297 -19.39 -3.66 25.15
CA GLU A 297 -17.96 -3.47 25.38
C GLU A 297 -17.70 -2.05 25.85
N ILE A 298 -16.76 -1.91 26.79
CA ILE A 298 -16.41 -0.64 27.42
C ILE A 298 -14.91 -0.42 27.30
N HIS A 299 -14.53 0.79 26.92
CA HIS A 299 -13.15 1.23 26.83
C HIS A 299 -13.00 2.59 27.51
N SER A 300 -12.07 2.68 28.47
CA SER A 300 -11.84 3.87 29.28
C SER A 300 -10.39 4.32 29.20
N PHE A 301 -10.19 5.63 29.17
CA PHE A 301 -8.86 6.25 29.16
C PHE A 301 -8.94 7.65 29.78
N TRP A 302 -7.80 8.12 30.30
CA TRP A 302 -7.68 9.44 30.91
C TRP A 302 -7.37 10.50 29.85
N VAL A 303 -8.05 11.65 29.92
CA VAL A 303 -7.69 12.87 29.15
C VAL A 303 -7.19 13.92 30.14
N SER A 304 -5.97 14.40 29.92
CA SER A 304 -5.35 15.48 30.68
C SER A 304 -5.23 16.74 29.81
N VAL A 305 -5.73 17.87 30.29
CA VAL A 305 -5.64 19.17 29.60
C VAL A 305 -4.72 20.09 30.39
N VAL A 306 -3.55 20.43 29.83
CA VAL A 306 -2.55 21.30 30.47
C VAL A 306 -2.80 22.77 30.14
N ASN A 307 -2.54 23.65 31.12
CA ASN A 307 -2.68 25.11 30.95
C ASN A 307 -1.51 25.70 30.16
N ASP A 308 -1.85 26.45 29.10
CA ASP A 308 -0.96 27.20 28.21
C ASP A 308 0.00 26.33 27.36
N ASN A 309 0.28 26.74 26.12
CA ASN A 309 1.23 26.01 25.28
C ASN A 309 2.66 26.34 25.72
N GLN A 310 3.14 25.64 26.76
CA GLN A 310 4.51 25.78 27.27
C GLN A 310 5.58 25.34 26.25
N ILE A 311 5.16 24.72 25.14
CA ILE A 311 6.05 24.34 24.06
C ILE A 311 6.25 25.57 23.18
N THR A 312 7.35 26.30 23.34
CA THR A 312 7.70 27.43 22.47
C THR A 312 8.49 26.98 21.24
N ASP A 313 8.55 27.83 20.21
CA ASP A 313 9.41 27.62 19.04
C ASP A 313 10.89 27.41 19.48
N GLU A 314 11.38 28.13 20.49
CA GLU A 314 12.73 27.96 21.05
C GLU A 314 12.92 26.64 21.80
N LEU A 315 11.86 26.10 22.45
CA LEU A 315 11.94 24.78 23.05
C LEU A 315 12.07 23.71 21.97
N ILE A 316 11.27 23.78 20.90
CA ILE A 316 11.34 22.85 19.77
C ILE A 316 12.75 22.83 19.17
N ASP A 317 13.33 23.99 18.90
CA ASP A 317 14.69 24.08 18.35
C ASP A 317 15.73 23.40 19.26
N ARG A 318 15.63 23.61 20.58
CA ARG A 318 16.51 22.96 21.56
C ARG A 318 16.34 21.45 21.60
N LEU A 319 15.10 20.95 21.57
CA LEU A 319 14.82 19.51 21.59
C LEU A 319 15.27 18.84 20.29
N VAL A 320 15.13 19.50 19.13
CA VAL A 320 15.68 19.02 17.85
C VAL A 320 17.22 18.99 17.90
N GLN A 321 17.86 20.01 18.50
CA GLN A 321 19.31 20.00 18.67
C GLN A 321 19.77 18.85 19.57
N GLN A 322 19.05 18.59 20.68
CA GLN A 322 19.33 17.43 21.54
C GLN A 322 19.16 16.11 20.79
N ALA A 323 18.05 15.93 20.07
CA ALA A 323 17.80 14.75 19.24
C ALA A 323 18.91 14.54 18.21
N SER A 324 19.37 15.61 17.56
CA SER A 324 20.50 15.57 16.63
C SER A 324 21.77 15.05 17.29
N ILE A 325 22.12 15.54 18.49
CA ILE A 325 23.29 15.05 19.24
C ILE A 325 23.16 13.56 19.58
N GLU A 326 22.00 13.15 20.08
CA GLU A 326 21.73 11.76 20.49
C GLU A 326 21.81 10.79 19.31
N VAL A 327 21.16 11.11 18.19
CA VAL A 327 21.22 10.31 16.95
C VAL A 327 22.64 10.29 16.39
N ASN A 328 23.31 11.44 16.29
CA ASN A 328 24.69 11.53 15.79
C ASN A 328 25.65 10.65 16.59
N ARG A 329 25.53 10.66 17.91
CA ARG A 329 26.36 9.84 18.81
C ARG A 329 26.13 8.35 18.55
N ALA A 330 24.87 7.92 18.46
CA ALA A 330 24.51 6.52 18.21
C ALA A 330 25.01 6.02 16.84
N VAL A 331 24.85 6.84 15.79
CA VAL A 331 25.38 6.54 14.45
C VAL A 331 26.91 6.46 14.46
N ALA A 332 27.59 7.41 15.09
CA ALA A 332 29.05 7.43 15.17
C ALA A 332 29.60 6.19 15.91
N GLU A 333 28.89 5.72 16.93
CA GLU A 333 29.22 4.47 17.61
C GLU A 333 29.04 3.23 16.72
N THR A 334 27.93 3.15 16.00
CA THR A 334 27.70 2.09 15.00
C THR A 334 28.82 2.08 13.97
N VAL A 335 29.18 3.23 13.39
CA VAL A 335 30.27 3.35 12.41
C VAL A 335 31.61 2.95 13.00
N ARG A 336 31.95 3.41 14.22
CA ARG A 336 33.19 3.04 14.91
C ARG A 336 33.29 1.53 15.09
N HIS A 337 32.20 0.88 15.49
CA HIS A 337 32.12 -0.57 15.61
C HIS A 337 32.31 -1.28 14.28
N LEU A 338 31.73 -0.77 13.18
CA LEU A 338 31.93 -1.34 11.84
C LEU A 338 33.34 -1.08 11.28
N GLN A 339 34.03 -0.01 11.66
CA GLN A 339 35.38 0.29 11.19
C GLN A 339 36.49 -0.47 11.93
N ASP A 340 36.23 -0.93 13.15
CA ASP A 340 37.25 -1.64 13.93
C ASP A 340 37.57 -3.03 13.35
N ARG A 341 38.74 -3.14 12.70
CA ARG A 341 39.27 -4.37 12.11
C ARG A 341 39.97 -5.29 13.12
N ARG A 342 40.15 -4.88 14.37
CA ARG A 342 40.88 -5.67 15.39
C ARG A 342 39.98 -6.71 16.08
N ARG A 343 38.66 -6.61 15.90
CA ARG A 343 37.66 -7.49 16.52
C ARG A 343 36.96 -8.39 15.50
N PRO A 344 36.60 -9.64 15.87
CA PRO A 344 35.68 -10.45 15.08
C PRO A 344 34.33 -9.76 14.89
N ARG A 345 33.68 -10.04 13.76
CA ARG A 345 32.34 -9.50 13.48
C ARG A 345 31.28 -10.36 14.17
N THR A 346 30.35 -9.72 14.84
CA THR A 346 29.13 -10.40 15.29
C THR A 346 28.17 -10.57 14.09
N PRO A 347 27.21 -11.52 14.15
CA PRO A 347 26.18 -11.64 13.12
C PRO A 347 25.37 -10.36 12.91
N GLY A 348 25.17 -9.59 13.98
CA GLY A 348 24.64 -8.24 13.94
C GLY A 348 25.49 -7.25 13.14
N ASP A 349 26.81 -7.25 13.37
CA ASP A 349 27.74 -6.42 12.58
C ASP A 349 27.69 -6.80 11.11
N LEU A 350 27.72 -8.11 10.79
CA LEU A 350 27.62 -8.62 9.42
C LEU A 350 26.31 -8.18 8.74
N MET A 351 25.19 -8.22 9.46
CA MET A 351 23.91 -7.68 8.98
C MET A 351 24.02 -6.18 8.68
N SER A 352 24.64 -5.40 9.57
CA SER A 352 24.87 -3.98 9.37
C SER A 352 25.79 -3.71 8.17
N LEU A 353 26.81 -4.54 7.89
CA LEU A 353 27.66 -4.37 6.68
C LEU A 353 26.84 -4.36 5.37
N MET A 354 25.76 -5.14 5.31
CA MET A 354 24.88 -5.25 4.15
C MET A 354 23.75 -4.25 4.09
N LYS A 355 23.54 -3.46 5.15
CA LYS A 355 22.33 -2.65 5.29
C LYS A 355 22.60 -1.25 5.82
N PHE A 356 23.85 -0.98 6.17
CA PHE A 356 24.27 0.35 6.59
C PHE A 356 24.06 1.31 5.40
N PRO A 357 23.29 2.38 5.59
CA PRO A 357 22.94 3.28 4.50
C PRO A 357 24.18 3.93 3.86
N LYS A 358 24.20 4.04 2.52
CA LYS A 358 25.16 4.89 1.80
C LYS A 358 24.98 6.37 2.20
N PRO A 359 25.96 7.28 1.99
CA PRO A 359 25.87 8.66 2.47
C PRO A 359 24.54 9.38 2.20
N LEU A 360 24.00 9.29 0.98
CA LEU A 360 22.70 9.89 0.64
C LEU A 360 21.52 9.25 1.40
N GLN A 361 21.50 7.92 1.48
CA GLN A 361 20.49 7.17 2.24
C GLN A 361 20.61 7.45 3.75
N LEU A 362 21.84 7.58 4.24
CA LEU A 362 22.15 7.88 5.63
C LEU A 362 21.62 9.27 6.00
N THR A 363 21.85 10.27 5.15
CA THR A 363 21.30 11.62 5.35
C THR A 363 19.78 11.59 5.44
N LEU A 364 19.11 10.87 4.53
CA LEU A 364 17.66 10.72 4.51
C LEU A 364 17.10 10.04 5.77
N ALA A 365 17.67 8.89 6.13
CA ALA A 365 17.22 8.13 7.30
C ALA A 365 17.51 8.90 8.60
N LYS A 366 18.63 9.62 8.64
CA LYS A 366 19.03 10.38 9.83
C LYS A 366 18.14 11.58 10.11
N THR A 367 17.69 12.32 9.09
CA THR A 367 16.77 13.45 9.31
C THR A 367 15.43 12.97 9.87
N GLU A 368 14.97 11.81 9.44
CA GLU A 368 13.79 11.14 10.01
C GLU A 368 14.02 10.66 11.45
N ASP A 369 15.13 9.96 11.73
CA ASP A 369 15.49 9.52 13.08
C ASP A 369 15.57 10.72 14.05
N ILE A 370 16.14 11.85 13.62
CA ILE A 370 16.20 13.09 14.42
C ILE A 370 14.81 13.65 14.67
N PHE A 371 13.94 13.65 13.66
CA PHE A 371 12.57 14.12 13.80
C PHE A 371 11.78 13.25 14.79
N GLU A 372 11.77 11.92 14.62
CA GLU A 372 11.07 11.00 15.54
C GLU A 372 11.63 11.11 16.95
N ARG A 373 12.96 11.25 17.09
CA ARG A 373 13.58 11.44 18.40
C ARG A 373 13.19 12.77 19.04
N ALA A 374 13.11 13.85 18.27
CA ALA A 374 12.67 15.14 18.78
C ALA A 374 11.21 15.09 19.25
N LEU A 375 10.33 14.38 18.53
CA LEU A 375 8.96 14.12 18.95
C LEU A 375 8.87 13.38 20.28
N ASP A 376 9.65 12.31 20.45
CA ASP A 376 9.71 11.58 21.71
C ASP A 376 10.28 12.44 22.85
N LEU A 377 11.23 13.33 22.59
CA LEU A 377 11.71 14.30 23.59
C LEU A 377 10.63 15.34 23.96
N VAL A 378 9.81 15.79 23.00
CA VAL A 378 8.64 16.64 23.27
C VAL A 378 7.66 15.89 24.17
N HIS A 379 7.37 14.62 23.88
CA HIS A 379 6.49 13.79 24.70
C HIS A 379 6.98 13.71 26.15
N ARG A 380 8.25 13.36 26.35
CA ARG A 380 8.85 13.28 27.70
C ARG A 380 8.84 14.62 28.43
N TYR A 381 9.02 15.73 27.71
CA TYR A 381 8.94 17.06 28.30
C TYR A 381 7.53 17.32 28.84
N VAL A 382 6.49 17.04 28.04
CA VAL A 382 5.09 17.16 28.42
C VAL A 382 4.75 16.24 29.60
N ASP A 383 5.18 14.98 29.57
CA ASP A 383 4.94 14.04 30.67
C ASP A 383 5.56 14.51 31.98
N ASN A 384 6.79 15.05 31.94
CA ASN A 384 7.48 15.53 33.14
C ASN A 384 6.81 16.74 33.78
N ILE A 385 6.23 17.65 32.99
CA ILE A 385 5.50 18.83 33.52
C ILE A 385 4.06 18.49 33.94
N THR A 386 3.47 17.45 33.35
CA THR A 386 2.10 17.02 33.65
C THR A 386 2.04 16.14 34.91
N PHE A 387 3.05 15.32 35.14
CA PHE A 387 3.07 14.35 36.24
C PHE A 387 4.27 14.58 37.18
N SER A 388 3.98 15.16 38.35
CA SER A 388 4.98 15.54 39.36
C SER A 388 5.37 14.42 40.33
N SER A 389 4.68 13.26 40.34
CA SER A 389 4.98 12.12 41.23
C SER A 389 5.39 10.85 40.46
N GLU A 390 6.32 10.06 41.02
CA GLU A 390 6.76 8.76 40.44
C GLU A 390 5.62 7.73 40.32
N HIS A 391 4.62 7.79 41.21
CA HIS A 391 3.47 6.89 41.19
C HIS A 391 2.59 7.13 39.96
N SER A 392 2.35 8.40 39.62
CA SER A 392 1.60 8.82 38.42
C SER A 392 2.33 8.50 37.11
N ARG A 393 3.68 8.42 37.12
CA ARG A 393 4.49 8.08 35.93
C ARG A 393 4.48 6.60 35.58
N ASN A 394 4.29 5.70 36.56
CA ASN A 394 4.36 4.25 36.32
C ASN A 394 3.02 3.62 35.90
N GLU A 395 1.88 4.18 36.29
CA GLU A 395 0.56 3.72 35.82
C GLU A 395 0.25 4.15 34.37
N MET A 396 1.04 5.06 33.79
CA MET A 396 0.69 5.82 32.58
C MET A 396 1.67 5.71 31.41
N ARG A 397 2.63 4.77 31.45
CA ARG A 397 3.61 4.51 30.34
C ARG A 397 3.01 4.03 29.01
N THR A 398 1.68 4.02 28.89
CA THR A 398 0.92 3.55 27.74
C THR A 398 0.25 4.69 26.96
N ILE A 399 0.50 5.97 27.27
CA ILE A 399 -0.04 7.12 26.50
C ILE A 399 0.37 6.98 25.03
N ASP A 400 -0.62 6.89 24.13
CA ASP A 400 -0.38 6.96 22.68
C ASP A 400 -0.14 8.43 22.35
N PHE A 401 1.14 8.76 22.17
CA PHE A 401 1.54 10.12 21.81
C PHE A 401 1.02 10.47 20.40
N ARG A 402 0.18 11.49 20.32
CA ARG A 402 -0.27 12.14 19.08
C ARG A 402 0.37 13.52 19.01
N PRO A 403 1.47 13.69 18.25
CA PRO A 403 2.15 14.97 18.14
C PRO A 403 1.24 16.13 17.74
N ASP A 404 0.26 15.87 16.87
CA ASP A 404 -0.73 16.83 16.37
C ASP A 404 -1.74 17.31 17.43
N GLN A 405 -1.86 16.59 18.54
CA GLN A 405 -2.72 16.97 19.67
C GLN A 405 -1.97 17.81 20.71
N LEU A 406 -0.64 17.88 20.62
CA LEU A 406 0.23 18.63 21.54
C LEU A 406 0.98 19.79 20.86
N LEU A 407 1.28 19.68 19.58
CA LEU A 407 1.96 20.69 18.79
C LEU A 407 1.01 21.32 17.79
N THR A 408 1.05 22.64 17.64
CA THR A 408 0.33 23.33 16.56
C THR A 408 0.90 22.96 15.19
N SER A 409 0.13 23.11 14.11
CA SER A 409 0.63 22.85 12.74
C SER A 409 1.91 23.64 12.42
N ARG A 410 1.99 24.90 12.87
CA ARG A 410 3.19 25.74 12.72
C ARG A 410 4.41 25.15 13.45
N GLN A 411 4.21 24.62 14.64
CA GLN A 411 5.27 24.03 15.45
C GLN A 411 5.79 22.72 14.87
N LEU A 412 4.88 21.90 14.32
CA LEU A 412 5.26 20.70 13.60
C LEU A 412 6.01 21.03 12.30
N GLU A 413 5.57 22.05 11.55
CA GLU A 413 6.30 22.56 10.39
C GLU A 413 7.71 23.04 10.77
N ARG A 414 7.84 23.73 11.90
CA ARG A 414 9.14 24.15 12.44
C ARG A 414 10.01 22.94 12.80
N LEU A 415 9.46 21.95 13.51
CA LEU A 415 10.17 20.73 13.88
C LEU A 415 10.69 19.98 12.64
N ALA A 416 9.89 19.89 11.56
CA ALA A 416 10.29 19.32 10.28
C ALA A 416 11.40 20.13 9.59
N LEU A 417 11.27 21.46 9.58
CA LEU A 417 12.25 22.35 8.98
C LEU A 417 13.61 22.25 9.68
N VAL A 418 13.62 22.30 11.02
CA VAL A 418 14.84 22.35 11.84
C VAL A 418 15.53 20.99 11.90
N SER A 419 14.78 19.88 11.89
CA SER A 419 15.35 18.52 11.78
C SER A 419 15.87 18.20 10.38
N GLY A 420 15.49 19.01 9.37
CA GLY A 420 15.76 18.73 7.96
C GLY A 420 14.83 17.67 7.36
N CYS A 421 13.80 17.23 8.08
CA CYS A 421 12.82 16.24 7.65
C CYS A 421 11.72 16.86 6.79
N VAL A 422 12.12 17.51 5.69
CA VAL A 422 11.22 18.12 4.71
C VAL A 422 10.85 17.11 3.62
N MET A 423 9.62 17.14 3.11
CA MET A 423 9.19 16.26 2.02
C MET A 423 10.20 16.34 0.87
N HIS A 424 10.82 15.22 0.51
CA HIS A 424 11.56 15.05 -0.74
C HIS A 424 10.57 15.03 -1.92
N GLN A 425 9.91 16.15 -2.16
CA GLN A 425 9.10 16.41 -3.34
C GLN A 425 9.70 17.59 -4.11
N LEU A 426 10.95 17.46 -4.52
CA LEU A 426 11.45 18.28 -5.60
C LEU A 426 10.72 17.82 -6.87
N LYS A 427 9.83 18.63 -7.44
CA LYS A 427 9.28 18.34 -8.78
C LYS A 427 10.44 18.29 -9.77
N SER A 428 10.90 17.10 -10.14
CA SER A 428 11.80 16.98 -11.29
C SER A 428 11.00 17.35 -12.54
N HIS A 429 11.48 18.38 -13.24
CA HIS A 429 10.93 18.74 -14.54
C HIS A 429 11.47 17.73 -15.55
N CYS A 430 10.66 16.74 -15.93
CA CYS A 430 11.05 15.77 -16.94
C CYS A 430 10.96 16.42 -18.34
N ASN A 431 12.07 16.50 -19.05
CA ASN A 431 12.10 16.94 -20.44
C ASN A 431 12.19 15.72 -21.38
N GLU A 432 11.08 15.43 -22.08
CA GLU A 432 10.96 14.28 -22.98
C GLU A 432 11.98 14.31 -24.13
N LYS A 433 12.41 15.51 -24.58
CA LYS A 433 13.38 15.66 -25.69
C LYS A 433 14.80 15.21 -25.34
N CYS A 434 15.12 15.01 -24.05
CA CYS A 434 16.47 14.75 -23.59
C CYS A 434 16.67 13.35 -22.94
N MET A 435 15.70 12.43 -23.01
CA MET A 435 15.70 11.17 -22.22
C MET A 435 15.73 9.89 -23.08
N ALA A 436 16.77 9.72 -23.89
CA ALA A 436 17.00 8.51 -24.68
C ALA A 436 17.30 7.26 -23.82
N TYR A 437 17.89 7.46 -22.63
CA TYR A 437 18.24 6.40 -21.68
C TYR A 437 17.54 6.63 -20.34
N ARG A 438 17.47 5.58 -19.53
CA ARG A 438 16.95 5.63 -18.17
C ARG A 438 17.93 6.40 -17.26
N THR A 439 17.41 7.18 -16.33
CA THR A 439 18.24 7.79 -15.28
C THR A 439 18.76 6.72 -14.30
N ALA A 440 19.87 7.00 -13.62
CA ALA A 440 20.45 6.07 -12.65
C ALA A 440 19.54 5.84 -11.43
N ASP A 441 18.72 6.84 -11.06
CA ASP A 441 17.79 6.80 -9.93
C ASP A 441 16.35 6.40 -10.31
N GLY A 442 16.10 6.08 -11.58
CA GLY A 442 14.78 5.69 -12.09
C GLY A 442 13.77 6.83 -12.20
N THR A 443 14.13 8.07 -11.85
CA THR A 443 13.26 9.23 -12.03
C THR A 443 12.88 9.45 -13.50
N CYS A 444 11.73 10.09 -13.71
CA CYS A 444 11.21 10.40 -15.04
C CYS A 444 10.94 9.19 -15.94
N ASN A 445 10.92 7.95 -15.42
CA ASN A 445 10.32 6.82 -16.13
C ASN A 445 8.87 7.16 -16.50
N ASN A 446 8.09 7.60 -15.51
CA ASN A 446 6.77 8.17 -15.73
C ASN A 446 6.85 9.70 -15.81
N LEU A 447 6.56 10.28 -16.97
CA LEU A 447 6.68 11.72 -17.20
C LEU A 447 5.65 12.56 -16.41
N LYS A 448 4.52 11.97 -15.98
CA LYS A 448 3.51 12.64 -15.17
C LYS A 448 3.72 12.48 -13.67
N GLN A 449 4.32 11.35 -13.28
CA GLN A 449 4.61 10.99 -11.89
C GLN A 449 6.09 10.62 -11.78
N PRO A 450 7.01 11.61 -11.80
CA PRO A 450 8.43 11.38 -12.01
C PRO A 450 9.11 10.46 -11.00
N PHE A 451 8.52 10.28 -9.82
CA PHE A 451 9.06 9.45 -8.73
C PHE A 451 8.49 8.03 -8.68
N TRP A 452 7.54 7.68 -9.54
CA TRP A 452 7.03 6.31 -9.57
C TRP A 452 8.13 5.35 -10.04
N GLY A 453 8.52 4.45 -9.15
CA GLY A 453 9.61 3.49 -9.34
C GLY A 453 11.02 4.05 -9.11
N ALA A 454 11.16 5.32 -8.70
CA ALA A 454 12.47 5.91 -8.43
C ALA A 454 13.06 5.40 -7.10
N SER A 455 14.39 5.36 -7.00
CA SER A 455 15.09 5.04 -5.77
C SER A 455 14.89 6.12 -4.70
N LEU A 456 15.10 5.76 -3.43
CA LEU A 456 14.95 6.65 -2.27
C LEU A 456 13.53 7.20 -2.11
N THR A 457 12.54 6.46 -2.59
CA THR A 457 11.11 6.77 -2.42
C THR A 457 10.44 5.72 -1.54
N ALA A 458 9.25 6.04 -1.03
CA ALA A 458 8.46 5.11 -0.23
C ALA A 458 8.02 3.89 -1.05
N LEU A 459 8.04 2.72 -0.42
CA LEU A 459 7.34 1.53 -0.94
C LEU A 459 5.83 1.83 -1.08
N THR A 460 5.19 1.30 -2.12
CA THR A 460 3.75 1.53 -2.31
C THR A 460 2.89 0.59 -1.45
N ARG A 461 1.70 1.05 -1.05
CA ARG A 461 0.73 0.30 -0.25
C ARG A 461 -0.46 -0.12 -1.11
N TRP A 462 -0.76 -1.42 -1.16
CA TRP A 462 -2.01 -1.93 -1.74
C TRP A 462 -3.11 -2.11 -0.70
N LEU A 463 -2.71 -2.38 0.54
CA LEU A 463 -3.55 -2.28 1.74
C LEU A 463 -2.90 -1.29 2.69
N HIS A 464 -3.71 -0.64 3.52
CA HIS A 464 -3.22 0.30 4.52
C HIS A 464 -2.34 -0.41 5.57
N ALA A 465 -1.36 0.29 6.16
CA ALA A 465 -0.47 -0.26 7.16
C ALA A 465 -1.21 -0.58 8.48
N GLN A 466 -0.96 -1.72 9.13
CA GLN A 466 -1.52 -2.05 10.44
C GLN A 466 -0.43 -1.99 11.52
N TYR A 467 -0.39 -0.85 12.22
CA TYR A 467 0.45 -0.63 13.40
C TYR A 467 -0.37 -0.74 14.68
N GLU A 468 0.29 -1.07 15.78
CA GLU A 468 -0.29 -1.26 17.10
C GLU A 468 -1.01 -0.02 17.63
N ASN A 469 -0.44 1.16 17.42
CA ASN A 469 -1.05 2.47 17.73
C ASN A 469 -1.79 3.09 16.54
N GLY A 470 -1.75 2.45 15.37
CA GLY A 470 -2.31 2.92 14.11
C GLY A 470 -1.35 3.72 13.21
N PHE A 471 -0.15 4.07 13.67
CA PHE A 471 0.73 5.06 13.01
C PHE A 471 2.10 4.49 12.70
N ASN A 472 2.83 4.00 13.71
CA ASN A 472 4.22 3.59 13.55
C ASN A 472 4.65 2.42 14.46
N THR A 473 3.98 2.16 15.59
CA THR A 473 4.40 1.13 16.55
C THR A 473 4.12 -0.26 15.97
N PRO A 474 5.13 -1.11 15.74
CA PRO A 474 4.93 -2.46 15.21
C PRO A 474 4.03 -3.32 16.11
N ARG A 475 3.31 -4.29 15.54
CA ARG A 475 2.55 -5.26 16.34
C ARG A 475 3.47 -6.13 17.20
N GLY A 476 3.09 -6.36 18.45
CA GLY A 476 3.89 -7.10 19.41
C GLY A 476 4.97 -6.24 20.07
N TRP A 477 4.86 -4.91 20.00
CA TRP A 477 5.71 -3.99 20.74
C TRP A 477 5.35 -4.04 22.23
N ASN A 478 4.06 -3.91 22.56
CA ASN A 478 3.60 -4.22 23.91
C ASN A 478 3.40 -5.73 24.06
N ALA A 479 4.26 -6.36 24.85
CA ALA A 479 4.24 -7.80 25.08
C ALA A 479 2.95 -8.32 25.76
N SER A 480 2.20 -7.45 26.43
CA SER A 480 0.94 -7.80 27.10
C SER A 480 -0.29 -7.49 26.26
N LYS A 481 -0.13 -6.89 25.07
CA LYS A 481 -1.27 -6.54 24.21
C LYS A 481 -1.86 -7.76 23.54
N LEU A 482 -3.19 -7.86 23.60
CA LEU A 482 -3.96 -8.92 22.95
C LEU A 482 -4.34 -8.49 21.53
N TYR A 483 -4.17 -9.41 20.57
CA TYR A 483 -4.62 -9.32 19.19
C TYR A 483 -5.65 -10.40 18.97
N ASN A 484 -6.88 -10.02 18.65
CA ASN A 484 -8.01 -10.95 18.51
C ASN A 484 -8.15 -11.88 19.74
N GLY A 485 -7.95 -11.33 20.94
CA GLY A 485 -8.05 -12.06 22.21
C GLY A 485 -6.77 -12.77 22.70
N TYR A 486 -5.68 -12.78 21.93
CA TYR A 486 -4.47 -13.54 22.26
C TYR A 486 -3.19 -12.71 22.20
N ILE A 487 -2.21 -13.04 23.03
CA ILE A 487 -0.85 -12.49 22.91
C ILE A 487 -0.24 -12.98 21.59
N LEU A 488 0.39 -12.08 20.84
CA LEU A 488 1.06 -12.44 19.59
C LEU A 488 2.32 -13.27 19.89
N PRO A 489 2.54 -14.43 19.26
CA PRO A 489 3.74 -15.23 19.48
C PRO A 489 4.99 -14.47 19.02
N SER A 490 6.12 -14.74 19.67
CA SER A 490 7.39 -14.14 19.26
C SER A 490 7.77 -14.64 17.86
N ALA A 491 8.46 -13.82 17.07
CA ALA A 491 8.88 -14.24 15.73
C ALA A 491 9.80 -15.49 15.75
N ARG A 492 10.55 -15.68 16.84
CA ARG A 492 11.39 -16.86 17.03
C ARG A 492 10.58 -18.11 17.36
N GLU A 493 9.55 -18.00 18.18
CA GLU A 493 8.62 -19.11 18.48
C GLU A 493 7.96 -19.64 17.19
N VAL A 494 7.46 -18.71 16.36
CA VAL A 494 6.89 -19.05 15.05
C VAL A 494 7.92 -19.73 14.17
N SER A 495 9.16 -19.20 14.12
CA SER A 495 10.24 -19.80 13.32
C SER A 495 10.56 -21.23 13.75
N SER A 496 10.80 -21.46 15.04
CA SER A 496 11.22 -22.77 15.56
C SER A 496 10.13 -23.82 15.50
N ARG A 497 8.86 -23.44 15.66
CA ARG A 497 7.71 -24.37 15.68
C ARG A 497 7.10 -24.64 14.31
N LEU A 498 7.17 -23.70 13.35
CA LEU A 498 6.47 -23.80 12.07
C LEU A 498 7.37 -23.78 10.82
N ILE A 499 8.56 -23.17 10.89
CA ILE A 499 9.31 -22.81 9.68
C ILE A 499 10.63 -23.59 9.56
N ALA A 500 11.34 -23.76 10.66
CA ALA A 500 12.64 -24.43 10.68
C ALA A 500 12.51 -25.92 10.36
N THR A 501 13.43 -26.44 9.52
CA THR A 501 13.50 -27.86 9.20
C THR A 501 14.95 -28.34 9.12
N LYS A 502 15.19 -29.58 9.58
CA LYS A 502 16.42 -30.34 9.33
C LYS A 502 16.31 -31.22 8.08
N THR A 503 15.10 -31.48 7.61
CA THR A 503 14.83 -32.30 6.43
C THR A 503 14.95 -31.46 5.18
N ILE A 504 15.73 -31.95 4.21
CA ILE A 504 16.00 -31.29 2.94
C ILE A 504 15.62 -32.22 1.81
N THR A 505 14.57 -31.86 1.08
CA THR A 505 14.16 -32.58 -0.12
C THR A 505 14.68 -31.83 -1.35
N PRO A 506 15.51 -32.46 -2.21
CA PRO A 506 15.91 -31.88 -3.48
C PRO A 506 14.71 -31.70 -4.42
N ASP A 507 14.66 -30.59 -5.14
CA ASP A 507 13.68 -30.37 -6.19
C ASP A 507 14.05 -31.21 -7.43
N PRO A 508 13.21 -32.16 -7.86
CA PRO A 508 13.55 -33.03 -8.98
C PRO A 508 13.62 -32.28 -10.31
N ALA A 509 12.91 -31.15 -10.45
CA ALA A 509 12.74 -30.45 -11.72
C ALA A 509 13.65 -29.23 -11.88
N PHE A 510 14.09 -28.62 -10.79
CA PHE A 510 14.77 -27.32 -10.84
C PHE A 510 16.16 -27.33 -10.22
N SER A 511 17.10 -26.66 -10.88
CA SER A 511 18.44 -26.46 -10.38
C SER A 511 18.48 -25.33 -9.33
N HIS A 512 19.57 -25.26 -8.60
CA HIS A 512 19.80 -24.20 -7.60
C HIS A 512 19.90 -22.79 -8.22
N MET A 513 20.17 -22.69 -9.53
CA MET A 513 20.16 -21.42 -10.28
C MET A 513 18.78 -20.74 -10.26
N LEU A 514 17.68 -21.51 -10.15
CA LEU A 514 16.34 -20.92 -10.02
C LEU A 514 16.24 -20.03 -8.78
N MET A 515 16.80 -20.48 -7.65
CA MET A 515 16.88 -19.71 -6.41
C MET A 515 17.81 -18.50 -6.59
N GLN A 516 19.03 -18.73 -7.09
CA GLN A 516 20.04 -17.67 -7.18
C GLN A 516 19.57 -16.51 -8.08
N TRP A 517 18.92 -16.82 -9.21
CA TRP A 517 18.39 -15.78 -10.09
C TRP A 517 17.32 -14.95 -9.39
N GLY A 518 16.43 -15.59 -8.61
CA GLY A 518 15.44 -14.88 -7.81
C GLY A 518 16.06 -13.87 -6.85
N GLN A 519 17.12 -14.27 -6.13
CA GLN A 519 17.87 -13.37 -5.24
C GLN A 519 18.55 -12.23 -6.03
N PHE A 520 19.24 -12.55 -7.11
CA PHE A 520 19.94 -11.56 -7.93
C PHE A 520 18.98 -10.50 -8.49
N GLN A 521 17.76 -10.92 -8.87
CA GLN A 521 16.70 -10.04 -9.36
C GLN A 521 15.99 -9.26 -8.23
N ASP A 522 15.78 -9.84 -7.05
CA ASP A 522 15.28 -9.08 -5.88
C ASP A 522 16.19 -7.87 -5.60
N HIS A 523 17.50 -8.10 -5.71
CA HIS A 523 18.50 -7.09 -5.49
C HIS A 523 18.58 -6.02 -6.59
N ASP A 524 17.84 -6.16 -7.69
CA ASP A 524 17.67 -5.13 -8.72
C ASP A 524 16.52 -4.16 -8.39
N MET A 525 15.52 -4.62 -7.63
CA MET A 525 14.25 -3.91 -7.48
C MET A 525 13.95 -3.42 -6.06
N SER A 526 14.48 -4.11 -5.03
CA SER A 526 14.11 -3.78 -3.66
C SER A 526 15.25 -3.92 -2.65
N LEU A 527 15.39 -2.89 -1.81
CA LEU A 527 16.21 -2.89 -0.61
C LEU A 527 15.68 -1.85 0.36
N THR A 528 15.17 -2.30 1.50
CA THR A 528 14.68 -1.36 2.50
C THR A 528 15.83 -0.75 3.29
N VAL A 529 15.89 0.58 3.33
CA VAL A 529 16.85 1.31 4.18
C VAL A 529 16.61 0.93 5.65
N GLN A 530 17.67 0.54 6.37
CA GLN A 530 17.60 0.29 7.81
C GLN A 530 17.85 1.57 8.61
N ALA A 531 17.49 1.54 9.90
CA ALA A 531 17.83 2.60 10.83
C ALA A 531 19.33 2.91 10.80
N THR A 532 19.67 4.16 11.09
CA THR A 532 21.04 4.66 10.97
C THR A 532 21.99 4.14 12.05
N SER A 533 21.45 3.50 13.10
CA SER A 533 22.20 2.98 14.24
C SER A 533 21.72 1.58 14.66
N ASN A 534 22.62 0.78 15.24
CA ASN A 534 22.29 -0.43 15.99
C ASN A 534 22.39 -0.26 17.52
N THR A 535 22.44 0.99 17.96
CA THR A 535 22.37 1.39 19.37
C THR A 535 21.20 2.34 19.58
N ARG A 536 20.64 2.32 20.80
CA ARG A 536 19.55 3.21 21.20
C ARG A 536 20.00 4.67 21.14
N PHE A 537 19.11 5.56 20.70
CA PHE A 537 19.43 6.98 20.61
C PHE A 537 19.64 7.61 21.99
N SER A 538 18.82 7.21 22.98
CA SER A 538 18.81 7.78 24.33
C SER A 538 20.13 7.60 25.08
N ASP A 539 20.70 6.40 25.08
CA ASP A 539 21.84 6.06 25.93
C ASP A 539 22.96 5.32 25.22
N SER A 540 22.87 5.14 23.89
CA SER A 540 23.89 4.44 23.11
C SER A 540 24.04 2.95 23.43
N LEU A 541 23.12 2.35 24.21
CA LEU A 541 23.18 0.93 24.49
C LEU A 541 22.86 0.11 23.22
N ARG A 542 23.65 -0.94 22.95
CA ARG A 542 23.42 -1.83 21.80
C ARG A 542 22.05 -2.51 21.88
N CYS A 543 21.38 -2.64 20.74
CA CYS A 543 20.07 -3.28 20.66
C CYS A 543 20.06 -4.73 21.16
N LEU A 544 21.18 -5.45 21.03
CA LEU A 544 21.33 -6.81 21.55
C LEU A 544 21.44 -6.86 23.09
N SER A 545 21.84 -5.77 23.75
CA SER A 545 22.19 -5.80 25.18
C SER A 545 21.01 -5.71 26.13
N SER A 546 19.89 -5.09 25.76
CA SER A 546 18.79 -4.80 26.70
C SER A 546 17.46 -5.49 26.40
N CYS A 547 17.31 -6.18 25.27
CA CYS A 547 16.04 -6.74 24.77
C CYS A 547 14.83 -5.78 24.84
N SER A 548 15.10 -4.49 25.05
CA SER A 548 14.12 -3.44 25.26
C SER A 548 13.72 -2.88 23.92
N PHE A 549 12.43 -2.60 23.76
CA PHE A 549 11.94 -1.98 22.54
C PHE A 549 12.05 -0.47 22.71
N GLU A 550 13.08 0.09 22.11
CA GLU A 550 13.38 1.51 22.17
C GLU A 550 14.11 1.89 20.89
N PRO A 551 13.66 2.93 20.16
CA PRO A 551 14.22 3.26 18.85
C PRO A 551 15.75 3.39 18.83
N PRO A 552 16.42 2.83 17.81
CA PRO A 552 15.84 2.10 16.67
C PRO A 552 15.67 0.58 16.91
N CYS A 553 15.87 0.12 18.14
CA CYS A 553 15.88 -1.29 18.53
C CYS A 553 14.46 -1.89 18.59
N TYR A 554 14.28 -3.02 17.91
CA TYR A 554 13.06 -3.84 17.99
C TYR A 554 13.43 -5.34 18.03
N PRO A 555 14.20 -5.76 19.05
CA PRO A 555 14.78 -7.10 19.15
C PRO A 555 13.72 -8.22 19.14
N ILE A 556 14.13 -9.39 18.65
CA ILE A 556 13.26 -10.57 18.58
C ILE A 556 13.42 -11.36 19.88
N ARG A 557 12.38 -11.43 20.70
CA ARG A 557 12.41 -12.23 21.94
C ARG A 557 12.59 -13.71 21.62
N VAL A 558 13.49 -14.36 22.33
CA VAL A 558 13.66 -15.82 22.31
C VAL A 558 12.73 -16.40 23.39
N PRO A 559 11.95 -17.46 23.11
CA PRO A 559 11.16 -18.15 24.14
C PRO A 559 12.03 -18.78 25.23
N ASP A 560 11.49 -18.99 26.43
CA ASP A 560 12.23 -19.60 27.54
C ASP A 560 12.47 -21.10 27.33
N ASP A 561 11.60 -21.76 26.55
CA ASP A 561 11.70 -23.16 26.14
C ASP A 561 12.48 -23.38 24.83
N ASP A 562 13.09 -22.33 24.26
CA ASP A 562 13.87 -22.46 23.04
C ASP A 562 15.13 -23.29 23.27
N HIS A 563 15.35 -24.33 22.46
CA HIS A 563 16.51 -25.21 22.58
C HIS A 563 17.87 -24.50 22.38
N LEU A 564 17.89 -23.29 21.79
CA LEU A 564 19.08 -22.46 21.64
C LEU A 564 19.10 -21.28 22.63
N ARG A 565 18.24 -21.28 23.66
CA ARG A 565 18.13 -20.16 24.61
C ARG A 565 19.44 -19.88 25.34
N GLU A 566 20.17 -20.92 25.76
CA GLU A 566 21.47 -20.78 26.42
C GLU A 566 22.51 -20.12 25.51
N GLU A 567 22.53 -20.49 24.23
CA GLU A 567 23.46 -19.94 23.25
C GLU A 567 23.07 -18.52 22.79
N ARG A 568 21.77 -18.23 22.67
CA ARG A 568 21.25 -16.98 22.07
C ARG A 568 20.92 -15.88 23.07
N GLY A 569 20.81 -16.22 24.35
CA GLY A 569 20.27 -15.30 25.35
C GLY A 569 18.79 -14.98 25.12
N SER A 570 18.29 -13.93 25.77
CA SER A 570 16.87 -13.59 25.81
C SER A 570 16.30 -12.96 24.52
N CYS A 571 17.15 -12.47 23.61
CA CYS A 571 16.69 -11.90 22.35
C CYS A 571 17.76 -11.92 21.25
N LEU A 572 17.30 -11.86 20.00
CA LEU A 572 18.13 -11.63 18.81
C LEU A 572 18.11 -10.15 18.41
N GLU A 573 19.25 -9.65 17.93
CA GLU A 573 19.38 -8.26 17.47
C GLU A 573 18.48 -8.00 16.25
N PHE A 574 17.68 -6.93 16.30
CA PHE A 574 16.88 -6.45 15.19
C PHE A 574 16.67 -4.94 15.32
N VAL A 575 16.88 -4.23 14.22
CA VAL A 575 16.63 -2.79 14.10
C VAL A 575 15.51 -2.52 13.11
N ARG A 576 14.73 -1.49 13.40
CA ARG A 576 13.64 -1.03 12.53
C ARG A 576 14.17 -0.54 11.19
N SER A 577 13.31 -0.59 10.18
CA SER A 577 13.58 0.04 8.88
C SER A 577 13.36 1.53 9.00
N ALA A 578 14.23 2.33 8.37
CA ALA A 578 14.07 3.78 8.30
C ALA A 578 12.77 4.13 7.55
N ALA A 579 12.14 5.24 7.92
CA ALA A 579 10.94 5.70 7.26
C ALA A 579 11.22 6.96 6.42
N ILE A 580 10.33 7.20 5.46
CA ILE A 580 10.31 8.46 4.75
C ILE A 580 9.81 9.55 5.71
N CYS A 581 10.44 10.71 5.63
CA CYS A 581 10.01 11.90 6.35
C CYS A 581 8.52 12.19 6.16
N LEU A 582 7.89 12.68 7.23
CA LEU A 582 6.48 13.08 7.26
C LEU A 582 5.49 11.92 7.04
N SER A 583 5.91 10.70 7.41
CA SER A 583 5.08 9.50 7.56
C SER A 583 5.07 9.00 9.03
N GLY A 584 4.03 8.28 9.45
CA GLY A 584 3.90 7.79 10.82
C GLY A 584 3.52 8.88 11.82
N GLU A 585 4.23 8.95 12.95
CA GLU A 585 4.05 10.03 13.95
C GLU A 585 4.32 11.43 13.38
N THR A 586 4.97 11.48 12.22
CA THR A 586 5.48 12.72 11.62
C THR A 586 4.51 13.36 10.62
N SER A 587 3.28 12.85 10.50
CA SER A 587 2.31 13.27 9.48
C SER A 587 1.31 14.31 10.00
N PHE A 588 1.55 15.61 9.76
CA PHE A 588 0.75 16.69 10.38
C PHE A 588 0.11 17.71 9.43
N LEU A 589 0.16 17.49 8.10
CA LEU A 589 -0.41 18.41 7.08
C LEU A 589 -1.77 17.95 6.51
N HIS A 590 -2.72 17.61 7.38
CA HIS A 590 -4.13 17.26 7.05
C HIS A 590 -4.41 15.94 6.32
N LEU A 591 -3.45 15.01 6.27
CA LEU A 591 -3.69 13.62 5.89
C LEU A 591 -2.82 12.74 6.79
N PRO A 592 -3.36 11.87 7.67
CA PRO A 592 -2.54 10.99 8.50
C PRO A 592 -1.91 9.88 7.65
N TYR A 593 -0.69 10.12 7.14
CA TYR A 593 0.15 9.11 6.50
C TYR A 593 0.79 8.24 7.58
N ARG A 594 0.55 6.92 7.54
CA ARG A 594 1.18 5.93 8.44
C ARG A 594 2.66 5.76 8.09
N ARG A 595 3.48 5.18 8.98
CA ARG A 595 4.93 5.03 8.77
C ARG A 595 5.20 4.23 7.49
N GLU A 596 5.92 4.83 6.54
CA GLU A 596 6.26 4.22 5.26
C GLU A 596 7.76 4.03 5.09
N GLN A 597 8.17 2.82 4.73
CA GLN A 597 9.58 2.46 4.57
C GLN A 597 10.12 2.85 3.20
N ILE A 598 11.41 3.19 3.16
CA ILE A 598 12.11 3.67 1.97
C ILE A 598 12.68 2.48 1.17
N ASN A 599 12.45 2.45 -0.14
CA ASN A 599 13.21 1.60 -1.06
C ASN A 599 14.47 2.34 -1.51
N SER A 600 15.65 1.76 -1.29
CA SER A 600 16.91 2.36 -1.70
C SER A 600 17.25 2.15 -3.17
N LEU A 601 16.54 1.25 -3.85
CA LEU A 601 16.78 0.89 -5.25
C LEU A 601 15.68 1.44 -6.15
N THR A 602 15.98 1.51 -7.45
CA THR A 602 14.97 1.65 -8.49
C THR A 602 14.04 0.43 -8.44
N SER A 603 12.77 0.59 -8.81
CA SER A 603 11.83 -0.53 -8.79
C SER A 603 11.94 -1.44 -10.02
N PHE A 604 12.56 -0.95 -11.09
CA PHE A 604 12.53 -1.59 -12.41
C PHE A 604 13.52 -2.75 -12.51
N PHE A 605 13.33 -3.60 -13.53
CA PHE A 605 14.38 -4.49 -13.99
C PHE A 605 15.33 -3.71 -14.90
N ASP A 606 16.18 -2.90 -14.28
CA ASP A 606 17.08 -1.95 -14.94
C ASP A 606 18.55 -2.14 -14.58
N ALA A 607 18.90 -3.32 -14.05
CA ALA A 607 20.26 -3.71 -13.72
C ALA A 607 20.94 -2.74 -12.72
N SER A 608 20.17 -2.07 -11.87
CA SER A 608 20.69 -1.24 -10.78
C SER A 608 21.53 -2.05 -9.78
N ASN A 609 21.32 -3.35 -9.68
CA ASN A 609 22.23 -4.24 -8.93
C ASN A 609 23.65 -4.32 -9.53
N ILE A 610 23.82 -3.96 -10.81
CA ILE A 610 25.10 -3.87 -11.52
C ILE A 610 25.57 -2.42 -11.61
N TYR A 611 24.67 -1.47 -11.91
CA TYR A 611 25.00 -0.07 -12.22
C TYR A 611 24.80 0.92 -11.07
N GLY A 612 24.19 0.50 -9.96
CA GLY A 612 23.78 1.37 -8.87
C GLY A 612 22.44 2.05 -9.10
N SER A 613 21.90 2.64 -8.04
CA SER A 613 20.57 3.31 -8.05
C SER A 613 20.66 4.81 -7.79
N THR A 614 21.85 5.39 -7.87
CA THR A 614 22.10 6.83 -7.79
C THR A 614 23.10 7.22 -8.87
N VAL A 615 23.14 8.52 -9.20
CA VAL A 615 24.17 9.04 -10.12
C VAL A 615 25.55 8.72 -9.58
N GLN A 616 25.82 8.99 -8.30
CA GLN A 616 27.13 8.73 -7.71
C GLN A 616 27.56 7.26 -7.84
N ASP A 617 26.66 6.31 -7.57
CA ASP A 617 26.97 4.88 -7.70
C ASP A 617 27.37 4.51 -9.14
N ALA A 618 26.58 4.98 -10.12
CA ALA A 618 26.85 4.72 -11.53
C ALA A 618 28.19 5.31 -11.99
N TRP A 619 28.59 6.44 -11.41
CA TRP A 619 29.89 7.05 -11.68
C TRP A 619 31.05 6.27 -11.04
N ASP A 620 30.91 5.83 -9.79
CA ASP A 620 31.98 5.15 -9.04
C ASP A 620 32.30 3.75 -9.57
N LEU A 621 31.33 3.10 -10.25
CA LEU A 621 31.47 1.77 -10.82
C LEU A 621 32.11 1.77 -12.22
N ARG A 622 32.25 2.93 -12.88
CA ARG A 622 32.77 3.04 -14.25
C ARG A 622 34.29 3.11 -14.32
N GLU A 623 34.84 2.44 -15.31
CA GLU A 623 36.23 2.59 -15.72
C GLU A 623 36.28 3.79 -16.69
N ARG A 624 37.07 4.82 -16.35
CA ARG A 624 36.98 6.14 -17.00
C ARG A 624 38.17 6.47 -17.89
N SER A 625 39.20 5.64 -17.92
CA SER A 625 40.46 5.93 -18.61
C SER A 625 40.49 5.40 -20.05
N SER A 626 39.77 4.33 -20.36
CA SER A 626 39.88 3.67 -21.66
C SER A 626 39.04 4.31 -22.78
N GLY A 627 38.01 5.09 -22.44
CA GLY A 627 37.05 5.63 -23.40
C GLY A 627 36.13 4.57 -24.03
N LYS A 628 36.05 3.37 -23.46
CA LYS A 628 35.33 2.21 -24.01
C LYS A 628 34.01 1.91 -23.31
N GLY A 629 33.55 2.81 -22.44
CA GLY A 629 32.30 2.67 -21.69
C GLY A 629 32.28 1.46 -20.76
N LEU A 630 33.42 1.13 -20.11
CA LEU A 630 33.58 -0.09 -19.31
C LEU A 630 33.20 0.14 -17.84
N LEU A 631 32.89 -0.95 -17.14
CA LEU A 631 32.84 -1.02 -15.68
C LEU A 631 34.20 -1.43 -15.11
N ARG A 632 34.50 -0.93 -13.90
CA ARG A 632 35.72 -1.27 -13.14
C ARG A 632 35.75 -2.76 -12.82
N VAL A 633 36.94 -3.32 -12.90
CA VAL A 633 37.24 -4.71 -12.52
C VAL A 633 38.59 -4.78 -11.83
N HIS A 634 38.77 -5.76 -10.95
CA HIS A 634 40.07 -6.10 -10.38
C HIS A 634 40.71 -7.21 -11.22
N ASN A 635 41.73 -6.85 -12.02
CA ASN A 635 42.41 -7.78 -12.91
C ASN A 635 43.59 -8.43 -12.18
N THR A 636 43.71 -9.75 -12.33
CA THR A 636 44.88 -10.52 -11.88
C THR A 636 45.21 -11.58 -12.93
N PRO A 637 46.47 -12.06 -13.03
CA PRO A 637 46.82 -13.12 -13.96
C PRO A 637 45.98 -14.41 -13.78
N GLN A 638 45.54 -14.69 -12.56
CA GLN A 638 44.69 -15.84 -12.23
C GLN A 638 43.26 -15.71 -12.77
N PHE A 639 42.74 -14.48 -12.89
CA PHE A 639 41.38 -14.18 -13.33
C PHE A 639 41.43 -13.25 -14.55
N PRO A 640 41.67 -13.79 -15.77
CA PRO A 640 41.92 -12.98 -16.97
C PRO A 640 40.71 -12.15 -17.41
N LYS A 641 39.49 -12.56 -17.03
CA LYS A 641 38.26 -11.79 -17.26
C LYS A 641 37.97 -10.78 -16.13
N GLY A 642 38.84 -10.69 -15.12
CA GLY A 642 38.71 -9.81 -13.96
C GLY A 642 37.67 -10.27 -12.94
N LEU A 643 37.83 -9.84 -11.69
CA LEU A 643 36.82 -9.92 -10.64
C LEU A 643 36.17 -8.54 -10.44
N LEU A 644 35.15 -8.48 -9.59
CA LEU A 644 34.60 -7.19 -9.14
C LEU A 644 35.69 -6.33 -8.45
N PRO A 645 35.59 -4.99 -8.50
CA PRO A 645 36.47 -4.12 -7.74
C PRO A 645 36.24 -4.31 -6.23
N PHE A 646 37.23 -3.99 -5.40
CA PHE A 646 37.06 -3.95 -3.95
C PHE A 646 36.47 -2.61 -3.51
N SER A 647 35.69 -2.62 -2.44
CA SER A 647 35.18 -1.39 -1.84
C SER A 647 36.31 -0.59 -1.20
N THR A 648 36.47 0.67 -1.62
CA THR A 648 37.52 1.60 -1.13
C THR A 648 37.01 2.59 -0.09
N ASP A 649 35.71 2.92 -0.12
CA ASP A 649 35.15 4.10 0.54
C ASP A 649 34.24 3.80 1.74
N THR A 650 34.16 2.53 2.15
CA THR A 650 33.26 2.09 3.24
C THR A 650 34.02 1.56 4.46
N PRO A 651 33.45 1.66 5.68
CA PRO A 651 33.92 1.01 6.91
C PRO A 651 34.21 -0.50 6.86
N VAL A 652 33.88 -1.14 5.75
CA VAL A 652 33.35 -2.49 5.71
C VAL A 652 34.43 -3.45 5.22
N ASP A 653 35.06 -4.12 6.18
CA ASP A 653 35.84 -5.32 5.93
C ASP A 653 34.93 -6.55 6.08
N CYS A 654 34.98 -7.46 5.10
CA CYS A 654 34.25 -8.73 5.10
C CYS A 654 34.91 -9.79 6.00
N GLN A 655 36.02 -9.44 6.68
CA GLN A 655 36.65 -10.32 7.65
C GLN A 655 35.67 -10.74 8.74
N ARG A 656 35.39 -12.05 8.81
CA ARG A 656 34.45 -12.63 9.79
C ARG A 656 35.11 -12.91 11.13
N ASP A 657 36.31 -13.47 11.09
CA ASP A 657 37.13 -13.78 12.27
C ASP A 657 38.62 -13.59 11.98
N ARG A 658 39.45 -13.80 13.00
CA ARG A 658 40.91 -13.59 12.93
C ARG A 658 41.65 -14.60 12.03
N GLN A 659 41.06 -15.75 11.73
CA GLN A 659 41.64 -16.80 10.89
C GLN A 659 41.25 -16.64 9.41
N ALA A 660 40.21 -15.88 9.10
CA ALA A 660 39.84 -15.55 7.73
C ALA A 660 40.91 -14.68 7.05
N SER A 661 41.17 -14.96 5.76
CA SER A 661 42.07 -14.14 4.92
C SER A 661 41.56 -12.69 4.84
N GLN A 662 42.49 -11.72 4.86
CA GLN A 662 42.22 -10.28 4.88
C GLN A 662 41.84 -9.74 3.48
N ILE A 663 40.86 -10.38 2.85
CA ILE A 663 40.32 -9.93 1.56
C ILE A 663 39.13 -9.02 1.82
N GLY A 664 39.22 -7.77 1.34
CA GLY A 664 38.14 -6.80 1.42
C GLY A 664 36.87 -7.23 0.68
N CYS A 665 35.77 -6.58 1.02
CA CYS A 665 34.49 -6.77 0.34
C CYS A 665 34.54 -6.32 -1.13
N PHE A 666 33.89 -7.05 -2.02
CA PHE A 666 33.65 -6.61 -3.39
C PHE A 666 32.65 -5.44 -3.44
N LEU A 667 32.74 -4.63 -4.48
CA LEU A 667 31.86 -3.51 -4.79
C LEU A 667 31.04 -3.81 -6.05
N ALA A 668 29.74 -3.52 -5.99
CA ALA A 668 28.80 -3.61 -7.12
C ALA A 668 27.71 -2.53 -6.97
N GLY A 669 26.76 -2.49 -7.91
CA GLY A 669 25.59 -1.60 -7.85
C GLY A 669 24.76 -1.80 -6.58
N ASP A 670 24.51 -3.05 -6.21
CA ASP A 670 23.92 -3.43 -4.92
C ASP A 670 25.00 -3.83 -3.91
N HIS A 671 24.89 -3.32 -2.68
CA HIS A 671 25.91 -3.50 -1.64
C HIS A 671 25.83 -4.85 -0.91
N ARG A 672 24.75 -5.61 -1.11
CA ARG A 672 24.61 -6.97 -0.58
C ARG A 672 25.38 -7.98 -1.43
N VAL A 673 26.17 -7.57 -2.44
CA VAL A 673 26.96 -8.47 -3.28
C VAL A 673 27.81 -9.48 -2.51
N ASN A 674 28.28 -9.12 -1.31
CA ASN A 674 29.07 -10.00 -0.44
C ASN A 674 28.25 -10.86 0.52
N GLU A 675 26.92 -10.79 0.46
CA GLU A 675 26.04 -11.56 1.35
C GLU A 675 26.45 -13.03 1.33
N GLN A 676 26.61 -13.61 0.13
CA GLN A 676 27.12 -14.96 -0.08
C GLN A 676 27.87 -15.11 -1.42
N VAL A 677 28.75 -16.13 -1.51
CA VAL A 677 29.71 -16.27 -2.64
C VAL A 677 29.11 -16.53 -4.02
N ALA A 678 27.97 -17.20 -4.13
CA ALA A 678 27.25 -17.39 -5.39
C ALA A 678 26.61 -16.08 -5.90
N LEU A 679 26.24 -15.16 -5.01
CA LEU A 679 25.82 -13.81 -5.40
C LEU A 679 27.00 -13.01 -5.98
N ILE A 680 28.18 -13.08 -5.34
CA ILE A 680 29.44 -12.52 -5.90
C ILE A 680 29.68 -13.06 -7.32
N ALA A 681 29.49 -14.37 -7.53
CA ALA A 681 29.65 -14.99 -8.84
C ALA A 681 28.69 -14.40 -9.88
N MET A 682 27.41 -14.24 -9.54
CA MET A 682 26.41 -13.64 -10.44
C MET A 682 26.73 -12.19 -10.79
N HIS A 683 27.03 -11.34 -9.80
CA HIS A 683 27.44 -9.95 -10.08
C HIS A 683 28.70 -9.90 -10.96
N THR A 684 29.69 -10.76 -10.70
CA THR A 684 30.91 -10.84 -11.51
C THR A 684 30.60 -11.21 -12.97
N ILE A 685 29.74 -12.20 -13.20
CA ILE A 685 29.30 -12.61 -14.55
C ILE A 685 28.67 -11.44 -15.30
N TRP A 686 27.82 -10.65 -14.65
CA TRP A 686 27.10 -9.57 -15.32
C TRP A 686 27.96 -8.32 -15.57
N VAL A 687 28.91 -8.02 -14.69
CA VAL A 687 29.94 -7.00 -14.97
C VAL A 687 30.83 -7.42 -16.13
N ARG A 688 31.23 -8.70 -16.19
CA ARG A 688 31.96 -9.26 -17.33
C ARG A 688 31.13 -9.18 -18.63
N GLN A 689 29.83 -9.47 -18.56
CA GLN A 689 28.95 -9.40 -19.72
C GLN A 689 28.82 -7.96 -20.25
N HIS A 690 28.67 -6.96 -19.38
CA HIS A 690 28.74 -5.56 -19.78
C HIS A 690 30.06 -5.25 -20.49
N ASN A 691 31.20 -5.56 -19.86
CA ASN A 691 32.51 -5.26 -20.43
C ASN A 691 32.77 -5.99 -21.76
N ARG A 692 32.26 -7.22 -21.92
CA ARG A 692 32.34 -7.98 -23.17
C ARG A 692 31.59 -7.30 -24.30
N LEU A 693 30.34 -6.87 -24.03
CA LEU A 693 29.50 -6.19 -25.00
C LEU A 693 30.04 -4.79 -25.32
N ALA A 694 30.42 -4.00 -24.30
CA ALA A 694 30.98 -2.65 -24.47
C ALA A 694 32.25 -2.63 -25.33
N LYS A 695 33.18 -3.58 -25.13
CA LYS A 695 34.38 -3.72 -26.00
C LYS A 695 34.01 -3.97 -27.46
N ARG A 696 33.03 -4.84 -27.72
CA ARG A 696 32.55 -5.14 -29.09
C ARG A 696 31.82 -3.95 -29.69
N MET A 697 30.96 -3.30 -28.91
CA MET A 697 30.23 -2.08 -29.28
C MET A 697 31.17 -0.95 -29.69
N SER A 698 32.18 -0.66 -28.87
CA SER A 698 33.23 0.32 -29.18
C SER A 698 34.00 -0.05 -30.45
N SER A 699 34.21 -1.35 -30.73
CA SER A 699 34.91 -1.80 -31.93
C SER A 699 34.09 -1.65 -33.22
N ILE A 700 32.78 -1.89 -33.19
CA ILE A 700 31.91 -1.72 -34.36
C ILE A 700 31.47 -0.27 -34.59
N ASN A 701 31.56 0.57 -33.54
CA ASN A 701 31.17 1.97 -33.52
C ASN A 701 32.32 2.86 -33.02
N GLY A 702 33.42 2.93 -33.77
CA GLY A 702 34.63 3.67 -33.36
C GLY A 702 34.44 5.17 -33.09
N ASN A 703 33.34 5.76 -33.57
CA ASN A 703 33.03 7.19 -33.39
C ASN A 703 32.17 7.47 -32.15
N TRP A 704 31.69 6.44 -31.46
CA TRP A 704 30.86 6.63 -30.27
C TRP A 704 31.70 7.09 -29.08
N SER A 705 31.13 7.97 -28.27
CA SER A 705 31.75 8.39 -27.02
C SER A 705 31.70 7.27 -25.97
N ASP A 706 32.56 7.38 -24.94
CA ASP A 706 32.54 6.51 -23.76
C ASP A 706 31.14 6.39 -23.15
N GLU A 707 30.46 7.53 -22.99
CA GLU A 707 29.10 7.60 -22.46
C GLU A 707 28.10 6.86 -23.34
N GLN A 708 28.18 7.04 -24.66
CA GLN A 708 27.25 6.38 -25.58
C GLN A 708 27.44 4.85 -25.56
N VAL A 709 28.68 4.37 -25.56
CA VAL A 709 28.97 2.93 -25.45
C VAL A 709 28.45 2.37 -24.12
N TYR A 710 28.68 3.07 -23.02
CA TYR A 710 28.19 2.67 -21.69
C TYR A 710 26.66 2.57 -21.67
N GLN A 711 25.94 3.60 -22.13
CA GLN A 711 24.48 3.66 -22.07
C GLN A 711 23.80 2.65 -22.99
N GLU A 712 24.28 2.49 -24.23
CA GLU A 712 23.73 1.46 -25.14
C GLU A 712 24.02 0.05 -24.64
N THR A 713 25.21 -0.20 -24.07
CA THR A 713 25.53 -1.49 -23.47
C THR A 713 24.66 -1.75 -22.24
N ARG A 714 24.49 -0.77 -21.35
CA ARG A 714 23.59 -0.84 -20.21
C ARG A 714 22.18 -1.20 -20.65
N LYS A 715 21.64 -0.51 -21.66
CA LYS A 715 20.31 -0.76 -22.23
C LYS A 715 20.15 -2.19 -22.76
N ILE A 716 21.17 -2.76 -23.41
CA ILE A 716 21.18 -4.17 -23.83
C ILE A 716 21.11 -5.08 -22.61
N ILE A 717 21.92 -4.82 -21.57
CA ILE A 717 21.92 -5.62 -20.33
C ILE A 717 20.55 -5.57 -19.64
N GLU A 718 19.91 -4.40 -19.54
CA GLU A 718 18.55 -4.25 -19.01
C GLU A 718 17.57 -5.17 -19.77
N ALA A 719 17.61 -5.16 -21.11
CA ALA A 719 16.78 -6.05 -21.93
C ALA A 719 17.10 -7.53 -21.70
N GLN A 720 18.38 -7.90 -21.56
CA GLN A 720 18.76 -9.28 -21.27
C GLN A 720 18.19 -9.78 -19.94
N LEU A 721 18.24 -8.96 -18.88
CA LEU A 721 17.64 -9.29 -17.59
C LEU A 721 16.12 -9.43 -17.70
N GLN A 722 15.44 -8.49 -18.35
CA GLN A 722 14.00 -8.54 -18.55
C GLN A 722 13.56 -9.81 -19.31
N ILE A 723 14.27 -10.17 -20.38
CA ILE A 723 13.98 -11.38 -21.17
C ILE A 723 14.18 -12.64 -20.32
N ILE A 724 15.33 -12.79 -19.65
CA ILE A 724 15.60 -13.97 -18.81
C ILE A 724 14.53 -14.08 -17.71
N THR A 725 14.24 -12.97 -17.02
CA THR A 725 13.29 -12.96 -15.92
C THR A 725 11.86 -13.30 -16.37
N TYR A 726 11.31 -12.67 -17.40
CA TYR A 726 9.90 -12.87 -17.78
C TYR A 726 9.66 -14.08 -18.67
N LYS A 727 10.62 -14.46 -19.52
CA LYS A 727 10.47 -15.56 -20.48
C LYS A 727 10.98 -16.89 -19.94
N HIS A 728 12.06 -16.87 -19.17
CA HIS A 728 12.79 -18.09 -18.79
C HIS A 728 12.70 -18.44 -17.30
N TRP A 729 12.44 -17.48 -16.41
CA TRP A 729 12.41 -17.72 -14.96
C TRP A 729 11.00 -17.64 -14.36
N LEU A 730 10.28 -16.53 -14.58
CA LEU A 730 8.98 -16.27 -13.97
C LEU A 730 7.92 -17.36 -14.22
N PRO A 731 7.85 -18.00 -15.40
CA PRO A 731 6.90 -19.11 -15.63
C PRO A 731 7.03 -20.25 -14.61
N TYR A 732 8.24 -20.52 -14.13
CA TYR A 732 8.48 -21.57 -13.13
C TYR A 732 8.09 -21.15 -11.71
N ILE A 733 8.01 -19.85 -11.46
CA ILE A 733 7.64 -19.32 -10.16
C ILE A 733 6.13 -19.29 -10.01
N VAL A 734 5.41 -18.77 -11.00
CA VAL A 734 3.96 -18.52 -10.91
C VAL A 734 3.10 -19.57 -11.65
N GLY A 735 3.71 -20.46 -12.42
CA GLY A 735 3.04 -21.48 -13.23
C GLY A 735 2.28 -20.89 -14.43
N ASP A 736 1.75 -21.76 -15.28
CA ASP A 736 1.03 -21.35 -16.51
C ASP A 736 -0.18 -20.47 -16.20
N GLU A 737 -0.95 -20.79 -15.15
CA GLU A 737 -2.08 -19.97 -14.74
C GLU A 737 -1.64 -18.58 -14.25
N GLY A 738 -0.52 -18.48 -13.54
CA GLY A 738 0.05 -17.20 -13.15
C GLY A 738 0.53 -16.38 -14.36
N MET A 739 1.11 -17.03 -15.37
CA MET A 739 1.47 -16.38 -16.64
C MET A 739 0.22 -15.92 -17.42
N ASN A 740 -0.87 -16.68 -17.36
CA ASN A 740 -2.17 -16.27 -17.94
C ASN A 740 -2.74 -15.04 -17.22
N MET A 741 -2.66 -14.99 -15.88
CA MET A 741 -3.03 -13.81 -15.09
C MET A 741 -2.18 -12.58 -15.45
N LEU A 742 -0.88 -12.77 -15.69
CA LEU A 742 0.05 -11.73 -16.13
C LEU A 742 -0.33 -11.21 -17.53
N GLY A 743 -0.73 -12.11 -18.43
CA GLY A 743 -1.23 -11.82 -19.77
C GLY A 743 -0.17 -11.28 -20.73
N THR A 744 -0.50 -11.13 -22.01
CA THR A 744 0.42 -10.58 -23.01
C THR A 744 0.72 -9.10 -22.79
N TYR A 745 1.92 -8.66 -23.17
CA TYR A 745 2.28 -7.25 -23.13
C TYR A 745 1.47 -6.47 -24.17
N ARG A 746 0.91 -5.32 -23.78
CA ARG A 746 0.05 -4.47 -24.64
C ARG A 746 0.60 -3.05 -24.80
N GLY A 747 1.88 -2.85 -24.51
CA GLY A 747 2.51 -1.53 -24.49
C GLY A 747 2.51 -0.86 -23.12
N TYR A 748 3.35 0.15 -23.00
CA TYR A 748 3.52 0.97 -21.79
C TYR A 748 2.24 1.73 -21.44
N ARG A 749 1.86 1.70 -20.16
CA ARG A 749 0.68 2.36 -19.60
C ARG A 749 1.09 3.35 -18.52
N ARG A 750 1.09 4.65 -18.87
CA ARG A 750 1.42 5.76 -17.94
C ARG A 750 0.58 5.84 -16.65
N SER A 751 -0.55 5.14 -16.59
CA SER A 751 -1.43 5.10 -15.41
C SER A 751 -1.08 3.98 -14.42
N VAL A 752 -0.17 3.07 -14.79
CA VAL A 752 0.28 1.97 -13.94
C VAL A 752 1.43 2.47 -13.07
N ASN A 753 1.34 2.20 -11.77
CA ASN A 753 2.42 2.52 -10.83
C ASN A 753 3.37 1.31 -10.71
N PRO A 754 4.63 1.42 -11.20
CA PRO A 754 5.63 0.36 -11.11
C PRO A 754 6.33 0.28 -9.74
N THR A 755 6.11 1.23 -8.81
CA THR A 755 6.77 1.21 -7.50
C THR A 755 6.58 -0.15 -6.81
N ILE A 756 7.65 -0.70 -6.23
CA ILE A 756 7.58 -1.94 -5.46
C ILE A 756 6.62 -1.80 -4.27
N ALA A 757 5.68 -2.74 -4.17
CA ALA A 757 4.75 -2.80 -3.05
C ALA A 757 5.43 -3.30 -1.78
N ASN A 758 5.06 -2.72 -0.64
CA ASN A 758 5.64 -3.07 0.66
C ASN A 758 5.46 -4.57 0.97
N VAL A 759 4.26 -5.13 0.73
CA VAL A 759 3.98 -6.56 0.90
C VAL A 759 4.82 -7.45 -0.03
N PHE A 760 5.17 -6.96 -1.21
CA PHE A 760 5.98 -7.72 -2.17
C PHE A 760 7.43 -7.83 -1.68
N ALA A 761 8.09 -6.71 -1.38
CA ALA A 761 9.47 -6.68 -0.91
C ALA A 761 9.66 -7.33 0.48
N THR A 762 8.66 -7.20 1.34
CA THR A 762 8.76 -7.60 2.74
C THR A 762 8.31 -9.04 2.98
N ALA A 763 7.38 -9.55 2.17
CA ALA A 763 6.83 -10.88 2.34
C ALA A 763 6.87 -11.70 1.04
N ALA A 764 6.09 -11.34 0.01
CA ALA A 764 5.79 -12.25 -1.09
C ALA A 764 7.04 -12.70 -1.87
N PHE A 765 7.98 -11.79 -2.16
CA PHE A 765 9.18 -12.13 -2.94
C PHE A 765 10.27 -12.83 -2.12
N ARG A 766 10.10 -12.89 -0.79
CA ARG A 766 10.97 -13.68 0.11
C ARG A 766 10.63 -15.17 0.11
N PHE A 767 9.74 -15.63 -0.77
CA PHE A 767 9.48 -17.06 -0.97
C PHE A 767 10.75 -17.84 -1.36
N GLY A 768 11.68 -17.17 -2.06
CA GLY A 768 12.96 -17.74 -2.49
C GLY A 768 13.81 -18.30 -1.34
N HIS A 769 13.62 -17.82 -0.10
CA HIS A 769 14.30 -18.39 1.06
C HIS A 769 13.99 -19.88 1.28
N GLY A 770 12.80 -20.34 0.87
CA GLY A 770 12.41 -21.75 0.94
C GLY A 770 13.14 -22.65 -0.06
N LEU A 771 13.81 -22.06 -1.07
CA LEU A 771 14.53 -22.77 -2.14
C LEU A 771 16.04 -22.90 -1.87
N ILE A 772 16.52 -22.30 -0.78
CA ILE A 772 17.95 -22.26 -0.42
C ILE A 772 18.41 -23.63 0.12
N ASN A 773 19.49 -24.15 -0.44
CA ASN A 773 20.18 -25.34 0.05
C ASN A 773 21.03 -24.98 1.29
N PRO A 774 21.21 -25.91 2.23
CA PRO A 774 22.13 -25.71 3.36
C PRO A 774 23.61 -25.74 2.95
N VAL A 775 23.91 -26.09 1.69
CA VAL A 775 25.24 -26.25 1.13
C VAL A 775 25.31 -25.54 -0.23
N PHE A 776 26.34 -24.73 -0.44
CA PHE A 776 26.76 -24.28 -1.76
C PHE A 776 27.76 -25.27 -2.34
N TYR A 777 27.37 -25.89 -3.45
CA TYR A 777 28.20 -26.84 -4.17
C TYR A 777 29.25 -26.11 -5.00
N ARG A 778 30.48 -26.62 -5.01
CA ARG A 778 31.60 -26.08 -5.79
C ARG A 778 32.15 -27.19 -6.67
N LEU A 779 31.88 -27.10 -7.97
CA LEU A 779 32.08 -28.22 -8.89
C LEU A 779 33.13 -27.93 -9.97
N ASN A 780 33.97 -28.92 -10.26
CA ASN A 780 34.92 -28.87 -11.38
C ASN A 780 34.21 -29.05 -12.74
N SER A 781 34.96 -29.10 -13.84
CA SER A 781 34.42 -29.26 -15.21
C SER A 781 33.68 -30.59 -15.46
N SER A 782 33.94 -31.60 -14.63
CA SER A 782 33.27 -32.91 -14.65
C SER A 782 32.06 -32.98 -13.71
N LEU A 783 31.68 -31.85 -13.10
CA LEU A 783 30.63 -31.73 -12.07
C LEU A 783 30.88 -32.51 -10.78
N GLU A 784 32.15 -32.76 -10.46
CA GLU A 784 32.57 -33.34 -9.18
C GLU A 784 33.01 -32.24 -8.22
N PRO A 785 32.92 -32.43 -6.89
CA PRO A 785 33.43 -31.46 -5.92
C PRO A 785 34.90 -31.11 -6.16
N ILE A 786 35.25 -29.82 -6.05
CA ILE A 786 36.65 -29.38 -6.09
C ILE A 786 37.42 -29.86 -4.84
N PRO A 787 38.77 -29.92 -4.85
CA PRO A 787 39.57 -30.40 -3.72
C PRO A 787 39.29 -29.67 -2.39
N GLU A 788 38.95 -28.39 -2.44
CA GLU A 788 38.58 -27.57 -1.27
C GLU A 788 37.19 -27.92 -0.71
N GLY A 789 36.42 -28.79 -1.38
CA GLY A 789 35.11 -29.30 -0.96
C GLY A 789 33.94 -28.35 -1.25
N ASN A 790 32.73 -28.72 -0.80
CA ASN A 790 31.57 -27.83 -0.82
C ASN A 790 31.54 -26.91 0.42
N LEU A 791 30.75 -25.83 0.39
CA LEU A 791 30.61 -24.91 1.52
C LEU A 791 29.28 -25.12 2.21
N LEU A 792 29.28 -25.26 3.54
CA LEU A 792 28.05 -25.02 4.30
C LEU A 792 27.62 -23.57 4.11
N LEU A 793 26.32 -23.32 4.13
CA LEU A 793 25.77 -21.99 3.89
C LEU A 793 26.33 -20.96 4.88
N ARG A 794 26.47 -21.31 6.16
CA ARG A 794 27.14 -20.44 7.15
C ARG A 794 28.58 -20.06 6.76
N ASP A 795 29.31 -20.90 6.03
CA ASP A 795 30.70 -20.65 5.61
C ASP A 795 30.79 -19.86 4.29
N ALA A 796 29.67 -19.76 3.57
CA ALA A 796 29.55 -19.03 2.31
C ALA A 796 29.23 -17.55 2.51
N PHE A 797 28.64 -17.16 3.64
CA PHE A 797 28.32 -15.76 3.90
C PHE A 797 29.58 -14.91 4.10
N PHE A 798 29.62 -13.68 3.57
CA PHE A 798 30.70 -12.69 3.76
C PHE A 798 32.11 -13.24 3.58
N SER A 799 32.32 -14.11 2.60
CA SER A 799 33.60 -14.81 2.42
C SER A 799 34.19 -14.59 1.03
N PRO A 800 34.44 -13.32 0.61
CA PRO A 800 34.97 -13.01 -0.72
C PRO A 800 36.33 -13.66 -0.99
N TRP A 801 37.11 -13.94 0.06
CA TRP A 801 38.37 -14.67 -0.04
C TRP A 801 38.19 -16.08 -0.64
N ARG A 802 37.05 -16.75 -0.42
CA ARG A 802 36.75 -18.05 -1.05
C ARG A 802 36.73 -17.95 -2.58
N VAL A 803 36.23 -16.83 -3.12
CA VAL A 803 36.22 -16.59 -4.57
C VAL A 803 37.64 -16.28 -5.07
N LYS A 804 38.37 -15.42 -4.35
CA LYS A 804 39.71 -14.99 -4.76
C LYS A 804 40.75 -16.11 -4.67
N GLU A 805 40.70 -16.94 -3.62
CA GLU A 805 41.76 -17.90 -3.29
C GLU A 805 41.39 -19.36 -3.61
N GLN A 806 40.10 -19.70 -3.74
CA GLN A 806 39.64 -21.09 -3.88
C GLN A 806 38.86 -21.35 -5.18
N GLY A 807 39.50 -21.08 -6.33
CA GLY A 807 39.03 -21.54 -7.64
C GLY A 807 38.14 -20.57 -8.43
N GLY A 808 37.95 -19.33 -7.98
CA GLY A 808 37.19 -18.32 -8.72
C GLY A 808 35.67 -18.54 -8.64
N ILE A 809 34.96 -18.02 -9.65
CA ILE A 809 33.49 -18.07 -9.70
C ILE A 809 32.98 -19.35 -10.37
N ASP A 810 33.78 -19.98 -11.23
CA ASP A 810 33.36 -21.12 -12.04
C ASP A 810 32.82 -22.31 -11.23
N PRO A 811 33.47 -22.74 -10.13
CA PRO A 811 32.95 -23.85 -9.35
C PRO A 811 31.57 -23.57 -8.75
N LEU A 812 31.33 -22.33 -8.33
CA LEU A 812 30.05 -21.88 -7.79
C LEU A 812 28.98 -21.85 -8.88
N VAL A 813 29.33 -21.33 -10.07
CA VAL A 813 28.42 -21.30 -11.22
C VAL A 813 28.00 -22.71 -11.64
N ARG A 814 28.96 -23.66 -11.73
CA ARG A 814 28.65 -25.07 -12.00
C ARG A 814 27.81 -25.70 -10.91
N GLY A 815 28.09 -25.38 -9.64
CA GLY A 815 27.27 -25.80 -8.51
C GLY A 815 25.82 -25.35 -8.67
N MET A 816 25.58 -24.10 -9.07
CA MET A 816 24.22 -23.56 -9.19
C MET A 816 23.38 -24.23 -10.29
N PHE A 817 23.93 -24.43 -11.49
CA PHE A 817 23.17 -25.09 -12.56
C PHE A 817 23.26 -26.62 -12.52
N GLY A 818 24.22 -27.19 -11.78
CA GLY A 818 24.54 -28.62 -11.77
C GLY A 818 23.96 -29.40 -10.59
N VAL A 819 23.36 -28.71 -9.61
CA VAL A 819 22.70 -29.37 -8.47
C VAL A 819 21.25 -28.91 -8.34
N PRO A 820 20.35 -29.78 -7.83
CA PRO A 820 18.96 -29.41 -7.58
C PRO A 820 18.84 -28.31 -6.52
N ALA A 821 17.82 -27.46 -6.65
CA ALA A 821 17.40 -26.57 -5.58
C ALA A 821 16.80 -27.38 -4.42
N LYS A 822 16.60 -26.75 -3.26
CA LYS A 822 15.71 -27.28 -2.25
C LYS A 822 14.26 -27.03 -2.68
N ILE A 823 13.37 -27.99 -2.50
CA ILE A 823 11.92 -27.76 -2.69
C ILE A 823 11.31 -27.10 -1.45
N LYS A 824 10.38 -26.15 -1.67
CA LYS A 824 9.57 -25.55 -0.59
C LYS A 824 8.33 -26.41 -0.35
N LEU A 825 8.23 -27.03 0.82
CA LEU A 825 7.04 -27.76 1.27
C LEU A 825 6.56 -27.16 2.60
N PRO A 826 5.26 -27.21 2.95
CA PRO A 826 4.77 -26.61 4.19
C PRO A 826 5.45 -27.15 5.47
N GLN A 827 5.90 -28.41 5.47
CA GLN A 827 6.63 -29.03 6.61
C GLN A 827 8.15 -28.84 6.52
N GLN A 828 8.66 -28.32 5.40
CA GLN A 828 10.09 -28.18 5.13
C GLN A 828 10.37 -26.82 4.53
N ILE A 829 10.15 -25.75 5.29
CA ILE A 829 10.21 -24.39 4.76
C ILE A 829 11.65 -23.88 4.68
N LEU A 830 12.29 -23.50 5.79
CA LEU A 830 13.68 -23.01 5.80
C LEU A 830 14.59 -24.00 6.54
N ASN A 831 15.76 -24.26 5.95
CA ASN A 831 16.75 -25.14 6.57
C ASN A 831 17.41 -24.47 7.79
N VAL A 832 17.94 -25.28 8.71
CA VAL A 832 18.57 -24.79 9.96
C VAL A 832 19.81 -23.89 9.75
N GLU A 833 20.47 -23.92 8.59
CA GLU A 833 21.55 -22.96 8.34
C GLU A 833 21.03 -21.51 8.21
N LEU A 834 19.72 -21.33 7.94
CA LEU A 834 19.05 -20.04 7.87
C LEU A 834 18.30 -19.66 9.15
N THR A 835 17.75 -20.62 9.89
CA THR A 835 16.95 -20.34 11.10
C THR A 835 17.76 -20.46 12.39
N GLU A 836 18.82 -21.28 12.39
CA GLU A 836 19.64 -21.54 13.57
C GLU A 836 21.03 -20.92 13.47
N ARG A 837 21.61 -20.83 12.26
CA ARG A 837 23.03 -20.50 12.02
C ARG A 837 23.25 -19.34 11.05
N LEU A 838 22.26 -18.46 10.87
CA LEU A 838 22.40 -17.33 9.95
C LEU A 838 23.56 -16.43 10.39
N PHE A 839 24.53 -16.27 9.49
CA PHE A 839 25.78 -15.54 9.71
C PHE A 839 26.63 -16.04 10.89
N HIS A 840 26.46 -17.29 11.31
CA HIS A 840 27.23 -17.87 12.42
C HIS A 840 28.73 -17.62 12.25
N VAL A 841 29.36 -17.06 13.27
CA VAL A 841 30.82 -16.94 13.40
C VAL A 841 31.21 -17.82 14.57
N THR A 842 32.41 -18.41 14.55
CA THR A 842 32.90 -19.48 15.46
C THR A 842 32.70 -19.25 16.97
N ARG A 843 32.25 -18.06 17.43
CA ARG A 843 32.01 -17.70 18.84
C ARG A 843 30.83 -16.72 19.09
N ALA A 844 29.90 -16.53 18.15
CA ALA A 844 28.87 -15.47 18.27
C ALA A 844 27.43 -15.96 18.05
N ILE A 845 26.47 -15.29 18.73
CA ILE A 845 25.02 -15.54 18.65
C ILE A 845 24.54 -15.41 17.21
N SER A 846 24.04 -16.50 16.64
CA SER A 846 23.51 -16.54 15.27
C SER A 846 22.14 -15.90 15.16
N LEU A 847 21.85 -15.35 13.98
CA LEU A 847 20.54 -14.81 13.66
C LEU A 847 19.59 -15.91 13.17
N ASP A 848 18.33 -15.54 12.98
CA ASP A 848 17.26 -16.39 12.44
C ASP A 848 16.55 -15.62 11.30
N LEU A 849 16.70 -16.09 10.06
CA LEU A 849 16.15 -15.41 8.88
C LEU A 849 14.62 -15.45 8.86
N ALA A 850 14.01 -16.56 9.29
CA ALA A 850 12.55 -16.67 9.34
C ALA A 850 11.99 -15.70 10.38
N ALA A 851 12.57 -15.69 11.58
CA ALA A 851 12.18 -14.75 12.62
C ALA A 851 12.38 -13.29 12.18
N ALA A 852 13.46 -12.98 11.47
CA ALA A 852 13.69 -11.65 10.91
C ALA A 852 12.65 -11.26 9.83
N ASN A 853 12.17 -12.19 9.00
CA ASN A 853 11.10 -11.92 8.02
C ASN A 853 9.76 -11.61 8.70
N ILE A 854 9.43 -12.37 9.73
CA ILE A 854 8.22 -12.18 10.53
C ILE A 854 8.28 -10.83 11.25
N GLN A 855 9.37 -10.57 11.96
CA GLN A 855 9.59 -9.30 12.68
C GLN A 855 9.58 -8.11 11.72
N ARG A 856 10.16 -8.25 10.51
CA ARG A 856 10.12 -7.21 9.47
C ARG A 856 8.70 -6.96 8.93
N SER A 857 7.89 -8.00 8.79
CA SER A 857 6.48 -7.85 8.41
C SER A 857 5.70 -7.02 9.43
N ARG A 858 5.97 -7.22 10.73
CA ARG A 858 5.39 -6.44 11.83
C ARG A 858 5.95 -5.02 11.86
N ASP A 859 7.26 -4.84 11.68
CA ASP A 859 7.94 -3.53 11.60
C ASP A 859 7.38 -2.65 10.46
N HIS A 860 7.03 -3.27 9.33
CA HIS A 860 6.47 -2.58 8.18
C HIS A 860 4.94 -2.39 8.25
N GLY A 861 4.31 -2.85 9.33
CA GLY A 861 2.86 -2.77 9.51
C GLY A 861 2.10 -3.50 8.39
N LEU A 862 2.54 -4.68 7.98
CA LEU A 862 1.74 -5.49 7.04
C LEU A 862 0.51 -6.06 7.75
N GLN A 863 -0.63 -6.10 7.04
CA GLN A 863 -1.85 -6.72 7.54
C GLN A 863 -1.72 -8.25 7.64
N SER A 864 -2.70 -8.87 8.31
CA SER A 864 -2.81 -10.32 8.46
C SER A 864 -2.83 -11.06 7.11
N TYR A 865 -2.43 -12.32 7.15
CA TYR A 865 -2.54 -13.24 6.02
C TYR A 865 -3.96 -13.28 5.43
N THR A 866 -5.00 -13.34 6.27
CA THR A 866 -6.41 -13.37 5.87
C THR A 866 -6.84 -12.10 5.13
N ALA A 867 -6.37 -10.91 5.56
CA ALA A 867 -6.64 -9.65 4.86
C ALA A 867 -6.06 -9.65 3.44
N TRP A 868 -4.86 -10.21 3.27
CA TRP A 868 -4.24 -10.33 1.96
C TRP A 868 -4.89 -11.40 1.07
N ARG A 869 -5.43 -12.48 1.65
CA ARG A 869 -6.26 -13.42 0.91
C ARG A 869 -7.55 -12.79 0.39
N LYS A 870 -8.21 -11.97 1.23
CA LYS A 870 -9.37 -11.18 0.81
C LYS A 870 -9.02 -10.19 -0.29
N PHE A 871 -7.88 -9.51 -0.20
CA PHE A 871 -7.37 -8.64 -1.28
C PHE A 871 -7.21 -9.38 -2.61
N CYS A 872 -6.74 -10.62 -2.57
CA CYS A 872 -6.57 -11.49 -3.74
C CYS A 872 -7.84 -12.24 -4.16
N ASN A 873 -8.98 -12.03 -3.47
CA ASN A 873 -10.25 -12.72 -3.71
C ASN A 873 -10.09 -14.26 -3.75
N LEU A 874 -9.33 -14.80 -2.79
CA LEU A 874 -9.06 -16.24 -2.70
C LEU A 874 -10.13 -16.94 -1.86
N PRO A 875 -10.74 -18.03 -2.35
CA PRO A 875 -11.75 -18.78 -1.60
C PRO A 875 -11.12 -19.61 -0.46
N PRO A 876 -11.83 -19.83 0.67
CA PRO A 876 -13.06 -19.13 1.03
C PRO A 876 -12.79 -17.65 1.35
N ASN A 877 -13.71 -16.77 0.98
CA ASN A 877 -13.56 -15.32 1.16
C ASN A 877 -13.62 -14.88 2.64
N GLU A 878 -14.16 -15.74 3.50
CA GLU A 878 -14.21 -15.58 4.96
C GLU A 878 -13.48 -16.79 5.56
N ILE A 879 -12.47 -16.53 6.39
CA ILE A 879 -11.68 -17.54 7.08
C ILE A 879 -11.93 -17.28 8.56
N ASN A 880 -12.69 -18.16 9.20
CA ASN A 880 -13.03 -18.03 10.62
C ASN A 880 -12.31 -19.08 11.47
N ASP A 881 -11.90 -20.20 10.86
CA ASP A 881 -11.12 -21.24 11.52
C ASP A 881 -9.92 -21.67 10.66
N PHE A 882 -8.91 -22.25 11.30
CA PHE A 882 -7.72 -22.79 10.63
C PHE A 882 -8.06 -23.89 9.62
N ASP A 883 -9.13 -24.66 9.81
CA ASP A 883 -9.58 -25.71 8.88
C ASP A 883 -10.25 -25.17 7.60
N ASP A 884 -10.59 -23.88 7.55
CA ASP A 884 -10.98 -23.21 6.32
C ASP A 884 -9.80 -23.12 5.32
N LEU A 885 -8.56 -23.27 5.81
CA LEU A 885 -7.33 -23.25 5.01
C LEU A 885 -6.98 -24.61 4.39
N ARG A 886 -7.76 -25.67 4.64
CA ARG A 886 -7.44 -27.07 4.23
C ARG A 886 -7.19 -27.28 2.72
N ASN A 887 -7.68 -26.38 1.87
CA ASN A 887 -7.47 -26.48 0.42
C ASN A 887 -6.09 -25.96 -0.01
N ASP A 888 -5.56 -24.98 0.72
CA ASP A 888 -4.31 -24.30 0.38
C ASP A 888 -3.15 -24.68 1.31
N ILE A 889 -3.45 -25.13 2.53
CA ILE A 889 -2.51 -25.76 3.45
C ILE A 889 -3.08 -27.15 3.73
N LYS A 890 -2.74 -28.14 2.90
CA LYS A 890 -3.39 -29.46 2.87
C LYS A 890 -3.02 -30.34 4.05
N ASP A 891 -1.81 -30.20 4.57
CA ASP A 891 -1.35 -30.98 5.71
C ASP A 891 -2.00 -30.52 7.02
N GLU A 892 -2.67 -31.47 7.68
CA GLU A 892 -3.41 -31.22 8.92
C GLU A 892 -2.50 -30.88 10.08
N GLN A 893 -1.33 -31.53 10.19
CA GLN A 893 -0.39 -31.25 11.28
C GLN A 893 0.14 -29.82 11.21
N THR A 894 0.43 -29.32 10.00
CA THR A 894 0.80 -27.92 9.78
C THR A 894 -0.31 -26.96 10.23
N ARG A 895 -1.59 -27.25 9.92
CA ARG A 895 -2.73 -26.41 10.37
C ARG A 895 -2.91 -26.46 11.88
N LEU A 896 -2.77 -27.62 12.51
CA LEU A 896 -2.85 -27.78 13.96
C LEU A 896 -1.72 -27.01 14.67
N ALA A 897 -0.49 -27.08 14.15
CA ALA A 897 0.63 -26.29 14.66
C ALA A 897 0.38 -24.79 14.49
N LEU A 898 -0.17 -24.36 13.35
CA LEU A 898 -0.52 -22.96 13.11
C LEU A 898 -1.59 -22.47 14.10
N ARG A 899 -2.60 -23.30 14.37
CA ARG A 899 -3.62 -23.08 15.40
C ARG A 899 -3.00 -22.95 16.79
N ASP A 900 -2.07 -23.84 17.13
CA ASP A 900 -1.40 -23.80 18.42
C ASP A 900 -0.53 -22.54 18.60
N VAL A 901 0.18 -22.10 17.57
CA VAL A 901 1.09 -20.94 17.69
C VAL A 901 0.34 -19.61 17.64
N TYR A 902 -0.56 -19.40 16.67
CA TYR A 902 -1.21 -18.09 16.48
C TYR A 902 -2.53 -17.91 17.22
N LYS A 903 -3.17 -19.02 17.63
CA LYS A 903 -4.47 -19.08 18.33
C LYS A 903 -5.68 -18.50 17.59
N HIS A 904 -5.49 -17.54 16.68
CA HIS A 904 -6.52 -16.94 15.83
C HIS A 904 -5.99 -16.72 14.40
N VAL A 905 -6.82 -16.97 13.39
CA VAL A 905 -6.43 -16.90 11.96
C VAL A 905 -6.00 -15.49 11.51
N ASP A 906 -6.63 -14.45 12.01
CA ASP A 906 -6.26 -13.05 11.72
C ASP A 906 -4.95 -12.60 12.41
N ASN A 907 -4.36 -13.43 13.26
CA ASN A 907 -3.04 -13.14 13.84
C ASN A 907 -1.88 -13.58 12.95
N ILE A 908 -2.13 -14.45 11.95
CA ILE A 908 -1.09 -15.02 11.09
C ILE A 908 -0.38 -13.90 10.31
N ASP A 909 0.95 -13.81 10.47
CA ASP A 909 1.79 -12.91 9.70
C ASP A 909 1.75 -13.31 8.21
N VAL A 910 1.57 -12.35 7.30
CA VAL A 910 1.39 -12.64 5.85
C VAL A 910 2.51 -13.46 5.24
N TRP A 911 3.75 -13.27 5.68
CA TRP A 911 4.88 -14.08 5.22
C TRP A 911 4.71 -15.54 5.61
N VAL A 912 4.30 -15.83 6.84
CA VAL A 912 4.12 -17.18 7.36
C VAL A 912 3.00 -17.91 6.62
N GLY A 913 1.83 -17.28 6.51
CA GLY A 913 0.70 -17.87 5.80
C GLY A 913 1.03 -18.19 4.34
N GLY A 914 1.61 -17.24 3.60
CA GLY A 914 1.98 -17.47 2.20
C GLY A 914 3.12 -18.49 2.01
N MET A 915 4.02 -18.64 2.99
CA MET A 915 5.05 -19.69 2.97
C MET A 915 4.47 -21.08 3.22
N LEU A 916 3.46 -21.20 4.09
CA LEU A 916 2.82 -22.47 4.46
C LEU A 916 1.79 -22.97 3.43
N GLU A 917 1.33 -22.13 2.50
CA GLU A 917 0.51 -22.60 1.38
C GLU A 917 1.28 -23.61 0.51
N ASP A 918 0.62 -24.69 0.09
CA ASP A 918 1.15 -25.65 -0.86
C ASP A 918 1.50 -24.99 -2.20
N ASN A 919 2.55 -25.48 -2.86
CA ASN A 919 2.89 -25.02 -4.20
C ASN A 919 1.77 -25.39 -5.17
N LEU A 920 1.36 -24.43 -5.99
CA LEU A 920 0.44 -24.69 -7.09
C LEU A 920 1.12 -25.50 -8.21
N PRO A 921 0.35 -26.24 -9.04
CA PRO A 921 0.92 -26.99 -10.15
C PRO A 921 1.81 -26.14 -11.06
N GLY A 922 3.05 -26.60 -11.29
CA GLY A 922 4.04 -25.89 -12.12
C GLY A 922 4.61 -24.60 -11.51
N ALA A 923 4.25 -24.26 -10.27
CA ALA A 923 4.68 -23.05 -9.57
C ALA A 923 5.58 -23.38 -8.35
N LYS A 924 6.20 -22.35 -7.77
CA LYS A 924 6.98 -22.43 -6.51
C LYS A 924 6.35 -21.69 -5.34
N VAL A 925 5.10 -21.26 -5.53
CA VAL A 925 4.35 -20.50 -4.55
C VAL A 925 2.90 -20.98 -4.49
N GLY A 926 2.25 -20.71 -3.36
CA GLY A 926 0.82 -20.88 -3.18
C GLY A 926 -0.01 -19.77 -3.83
N PRO A 927 -1.36 -19.87 -3.75
CA PRO A 927 -2.26 -18.93 -4.38
C PRO A 927 -2.09 -17.47 -3.95
N LEU A 928 -1.79 -17.19 -2.68
CA LEU A 928 -1.60 -15.82 -2.21
C LEU A 928 -0.37 -15.18 -2.84
N PHE A 929 0.79 -15.83 -2.72
CA PHE A 929 2.01 -15.29 -3.29
C PHE A 929 1.99 -15.28 -4.82
N ARG A 930 1.30 -16.21 -5.48
CA ARG A 930 1.04 -16.12 -6.94
C ARG A 930 0.33 -14.82 -7.30
N CYS A 931 -0.78 -14.51 -6.61
CA CYS A 931 -1.53 -13.27 -6.82
C CYS A 931 -0.66 -12.01 -6.65
N LEU A 932 0.07 -11.92 -5.53
CA LEU A 932 0.88 -10.74 -5.20
C LEU A 932 2.08 -10.57 -6.16
N ILE A 933 2.77 -11.67 -6.48
CA ILE A 933 3.92 -11.66 -7.40
C ILE A 933 3.44 -11.29 -8.81
N VAL A 934 2.41 -11.95 -9.35
CA VAL A 934 1.89 -11.64 -10.69
C VAL A 934 1.47 -10.17 -10.79
N LYS A 935 0.80 -9.64 -9.77
CA LYS A 935 0.39 -8.23 -9.75
C LYS A 935 1.60 -7.28 -9.80
N GLN A 936 2.65 -7.54 -9.00
CA GLN A 936 3.86 -6.71 -9.01
C GLN A 936 4.58 -6.78 -10.35
N PHE A 937 4.82 -7.99 -10.89
CA PHE A 937 5.51 -8.17 -12.17
C PHE A 937 4.73 -7.56 -13.33
N LYS A 938 3.39 -7.66 -13.32
CA LYS A 938 2.56 -6.97 -14.32
C LYS A 938 2.73 -5.45 -14.24
N ASN A 939 2.76 -4.88 -13.02
CA ASN A 939 2.96 -3.45 -12.83
C ASN A 939 4.36 -2.99 -13.26
N LEU A 940 5.39 -3.78 -12.97
CA LEU A 940 6.78 -3.52 -13.38
C LEU A 940 6.90 -3.51 -14.91
N ARG A 941 6.28 -4.47 -15.60
CA ARG A 941 6.28 -4.54 -17.06
C ARG A 941 5.48 -3.42 -17.71
N ASP A 942 4.21 -3.28 -17.32
CA ASP A 942 3.26 -2.39 -17.98
C ASP A 942 3.51 -0.92 -17.61
N GLY A 943 4.11 -0.66 -16.45
CA GLY A 943 4.45 0.68 -15.93
C GLY A 943 5.87 1.16 -16.27
N ASP A 944 6.65 0.41 -17.06
CA ASP A 944 8.01 0.78 -17.44
C ASP A 944 8.08 1.36 -18.86
N ARG A 945 8.44 2.64 -18.97
CA ARG A 945 8.62 3.33 -20.25
C ARG A 945 9.81 2.80 -21.07
N TYR A 946 10.76 2.09 -20.45
CA TYR A 946 11.93 1.50 -21.09
C TYR A 946 11.85 -0.04 -21.18
N TRP A 947 10.65 -0.61 -21.05
CA TRP A 947 10.43 -2.03 -21.30
C TRP A 947 10.92 -2.43 -22.70
N HIS A 948 11.69 -3.53 -22.80
CA HIS A 948 12.38 -3.91 -24.03
C HIS A 948 11.46 -4.12 -25.25
N GLU A 949 10.23 -4.59 -25.05
CA GLU A 949 9.27 -4.80 -26.16
C GLU A 949 8.51 -3.53 -26.57
N LYS A 950 8.70 -2.41 -25.86
CA LYS A 950 8.02 -1.16 -26.19
C LYS A 950 8.58 -0.60 -27.50
N SER A 951 7.66 -0.26 -28.42
CA SER A 951 8.01 0.41 -29.68
C SER A 951 8.85 1.68 -29.43
N GLY A 952 9.91 1.81 -30.22
CA GLY A 952 10.90 2.88 -30.15
C GLY A 952 12.06 2.66 -29.18
N ILE A 953 12.05 1.60 -28.36
CA ILE A 953 13.20 1.27 -27.49
C ILE A 953 14.31 0.56 -28.28
N PHE A 954 13.95 -0.48 -29.03
CA PHE A 954 14.85 -1.20 -29.93
C PHE A 954 14.22 -1.31 -31.32
N THR A 955 15.05 -1.39 -32.36
CA THR A 955 14.56 -1.70 -33.71
C THR A 955 14.10 -3.17 -33.81
N PRO A 956 13.30 -3.55 -34.82
CA PRO A 956 12.91 -4.94 -35.03
C PRO A 956 14.10 -5.91 -35.15
N GLU A 957 15.19 -5.50 -35.81
CA GLU A 957 16.41 -6.29 -35.99
C GLU A 957 17.16 -6.46 -34.67
N GLN A 958 17.27 -5.38 -33.90
CA GLN A 958 17.82 -5.40 -32.54
C GLN A 958 17.02 -6.34 -31.64
N MET A 959 15.68 -6.26 -31.69
CA MET A 959 14.82 -7.16 -30.92
C MET A 959 14.94 -8.61 -31.34
N LYS A 960 15.02 -8.91 -32.64
CA LYS A 960 15.26 -10.26 -33.15
C LYS A 960 16.58 -10.83 -32.61
N SER A 961 17.63 -10.02 -32.52
CA SER A 961 18.90 -10.40 -31.90
C SER A 961 18.76 -10.63 -30.39
N LEU A 962 18.12 -9.71 -29.66
CA LEU A 962 17.92 -9.81 -28.20
C LEU A 962 17.09 -11.04 -27.79
N GLN A 963 16.14 -11.48 -28.62
CA GLN A 963 15.33 -12.67 -28.36
C GLN A 963 16.13 -13.98 -28.27
N LYS A 964 17.39 -14.00 -28.75
CA LYS A 964 18.36 -15.10 -28.59
C LYS A 964 18.92 -15.19 -27.17
N THR A 965 18.70 -14.18 -26.32
CA THR A 965 19.24 -14.13 -24.95
C THR A 965 18.83 -15.35 -24.14
N THR A 966 19.83 -16.01 -23.56
CA THR A 966 19.65 -17.04 -22.53
C THR A 966 20.66 -16.85 -21.42
N LEU A 967 20.29 -17.19 -20.18
CA LEU A 967 21.25 -17.17 -19.07
C LEU A 967 22.40 -18.16 -19.30
N ALA A 968 22.12 -19.31 -19.94
CA ALA A 968 23.14 -20.29 -20.31
C ALA A 968 24.27 -19.66 -21.16
N LYS A 969 23.91 -18.87 -22.19
CA LYS A 969 24.91 -18.21 -23.03
C LYS A 969 25.70 -17.14 -22.27
N VAL A 970 25.02 -16.34 -21.45
CA VAL A 970 25.71 -15.33 -20.62
C VAL A 970 26.73 -15.99 -19.69
N LEU A 971 26.39 -17.14 -19.08
CA LEU A 971 27.33 -17.87 -18.23
C LEU A 971 28.50 -18.46 -19.01
N CYS A 972 28.26 -19.06 -20.17
CA CYS A 972 29.33 -19.57 -21.06
C CYS A 972 30.36 -18.49 -21.42
N GLU A 973 29.89 -17.33 -21.85
CA GLU A 973 30.77 -16.27 -22.36
C GLU A 973 31.58 -15.58 -21.25
N ASN A 974 31.08 -15.61 -20.01
CA ASN A 974 31.63 -14.84 -18.90
C ASN A 974 32.25 -15.69 -17.78
N GLY A 975 32.04 -17.00 -17.76
CA GLY A 975 32.84 -17.94 -16.96
C GLY A 975 34.27 -18.04 -17.47
N ASP A 976 35.22 -18.38 -16.62
CA ASP A 976 36.63 -18.47 -17.02
C ASP A 976 36.90 -19.75 -17.86
N ARG A 977 36.25 -20.86 -17.52
CA ARG A 977 36.40 -22.20 -18.12
C ARG A 977 35.09 -22.99 -18.13
N ILE A 978 33.99 -22.40 -18.63
CA ILE A 978 32.69 -23.06 -18.76
C ILE A 978 32.44 -23.41 -20.24
N ASP A 979 32.68 -24.67 -20.61
CA ASP A 979 32.57 -25.13 -22.01
C ASP A 979 31.28 -25.91 -22.31
N ARG A 980 30.66 -26.49 -21.26
CA ARG A 980 29.42 -27.26 -21.35
C ARG A 980 28.42 -26.82 -20.29
N ILE A 981 27.15 -26.70 -20.69
CA ILE A 981 26.08 -26.20 -19.83
C ILE A 981 24.72 -26.77 -20.27
N PRO A 982 23.71 -26.89 -19.39
CA PRO A 982 22.34 -27.15 -19.81
C PRO A 982 21.80 -25.98 -20.63
N ARG A 983 20.97 -26.25 -21.66
CA ARG A 983 20.33 -25.18 -22.45
C ARG A 983 19.46 -24.27 -21.58
N ASN A 984 18.78 -24.85 -20.60
CA ASN A 984 18.03 -24.10 -19.59
C ASN A 984 18.61 -24.38 -18.22
N VAL A 985 19.38 -23.41 -17.72
CA VAL A 985 20.11 -23.53 -16.45
C VAL A 985 19.21 -23.55 -15.23
N PHE A 986 17.91 -23.23 -15.35
CA PHE A 986 16.97 -23.29 -14.23
C PHE A 986 16.41 -24.69 -13.98
N LEU A 987 16.53 -25.59 -14.96
CA LEU A 987 16.05 -26.96 -14.86
C LEU A 987 17.16 -27.87 -14.35
N ASN A 988 16.79 -28.85 -13.54
CA ASN A 988 17.68 -29.93 -13.16
C ASN A 988 17.96 -30.80 -14.39
N ALA A 989 19.24 -31.01 -14.72
CA ALA A 989 19.69 -31.64 -15.95
C ALA A 989 20.66 -32.79 -15.66
N MET A 990 20.56 -33.91 -16.37
CA MET A 990 21.46 -35.04 -16.17
C MET A 990 22.75 -34.86 -16.97
N TYR A 991 23.89 -34.80 -16.29
CA TYR A 991 25.20 -34.78 -16.93
C TYR A 991 25.67 -36.19 -17.33
N PRO A 992 26.32 -36.37 -18.49
CA PRO A 992 26.59 -35.38 -19.54
C PRO A 992 25.45 -35.24 -20.57
N ARG A 993 24.39 -36.06 -20.49
CA ARG A 993 23.34 -36.22 -21.51
C ARG A 993 22.66 -34.91 -21.91
N ASP A 994 22.28 -34.10 -20.93
CA ASP A 994 21.46 -32.90 -21.13
C ASP A 994 22.33 -31.61 -21.29
N TYR A 995 23.66 -31.77 -21.31
CA TYR A 995 24.64 -30.68 -21.39
C TYR A 995 25.15 -30.50 -22.81
N VAL A 996 25.05 -29.27 -23.34
CA VAL A 996 25.52 -28.92 -24.68
C VAL A 996 26.80 -28.09 -24.61
N SER A 997 27.58 -28.09 -25.70
CA SER A 997 28.71 -27.17 -25.83
C SER A 997 28.24 -25.73 -25.94
N CYS A 998 28.98 -24.80 -25.32
CA CYS A 998 28.71 -23.37 -25.36
C CYS A 998 28.74 -22.76 -26.78
N SER A 999 29.42 -23.40 -27.74
CA SER A 999 29.39 -23.00 -29.15
C SER A 999 28.06 -23.29 -29.85
N ASN A 1000 27.26 -24.22 -29.31
CA ASN A 1000 25.95 -24.62 -29.85
C ASN A 1000 24.78 -23.83 -29.23
N ILE A 1001 25.07 -22.72 -28.57
CA ILE A 1001 24.09 -21.79 -28.00
C ILE A 1001 24.34 -20.43 -28.64
N ASP A 1002 23.33 -19.92 -29.33
CA ASP A 1002 23.40 -18.65 -30.05
C ASP A 1002 23.66 -17.48 -29.08
N ASP A 1003 24.50 -16.53 -29.51
CA ASP A 1003 24.75 -15.27 -28.81
C ASP A 1003 23.90 -14.13 -29.39
N VAL A 1004 23.81 -13.04 -28.63
CA VAL A 1004 23.30 -11.77 -29.14
C VAL A 1004 24.30 -11.22 -30.16
N GLU A 1005 23.80 -10.91 -31.35
CA GLU A 1005 24.54 -10.27 -32.44
C GLU A 1005 24.42 -8.76 -32.32
N LEU A 1006 25.55 -8.05 -32.35
CA LEU A 1006 25.60 -6.59 -32.18
C LEU A 1006 25.59 -5.81 -33.50
N GLU A 1007 25.63 -6.49 -34.66
CA GLU A 1007 25.57 -5.83 -35.97
C GLU A 1007 24.34 -4.89 -36.14
N PRO A 1008 23.14 -5.20 -35.62
CA PRO A 1008 22.01 -4.26 -35.63
C PRO A 1008 22.21 -2.95 -34.84
N TRP A 1009 23.30 -2.81 -34.08
CA TRP A 1009 23.69 -1.57 -33.40
C TRP A 1009 24.83 -0.82 -34.11
N ARG A 1010 25.30 -1.27 -35.27
CA ARG A 1010 26.29 -0.56 -36.06
C ARG A 1010 25.69 0.76 -36.56
N GLY A 1011 26.30 1.88 -36.20
CA GLY A 1011 25.93 3.21 -36.69
C GLY A 1011 26.27 3.35 -38.18
N CYS A 1012 25.35 3.94 -38.96
CA CYS A 1012 25.63 4.24 -40.37
C CYS A 1012 26.76 5.26 -40.50
N CYS A 1013 27.70 5.01 -41.41
CA CYS A 1013 28.52 6.05 -42.01
C CYS A 1013 27.59 6.97 -42.82
N LYS A 1014 27.16 8.10 -42.25
CA LYS A 1014 26.66 9.23 -43.04
C LYS A 1014 27.51 10.45 -42.74
N GLU A 1015 28.63 10.53 -43.46
CA GLU A 1015 29.08 11.83 -43.95
C GLU A 1015 28.04 12.32 -44.97
N ASN A 1016 27.19 13.26 -44.56
CA ASN A 1016 26.99 14.55 -45.24
C ASN A 1016 25.77 15.29 -44.71
N MET A 1017 26.05 16.54 -44.30
CA MET A 1017 25.29 17.76 -44.50
C MET A 1017 23.76 17.68 -44.32
N ASP A 1018 23.30 18.12 -43.15
CA ASP A 1018 22.44 19.30 -43.10
C ASP A 1018 22.46 19.91 -41.69
N GLY A 1019 22.83 21.19 -41.64
CA GLY A 1019 23.06 21.93 -40.42
C GLY A 1019 21.76 22.18 -39.66
N HIS A 1020 21.50 21.36 -38.65
CA HIS A 1020 20.71 21.77 -37.50
C HIS A 1020 21.45 21.37 -36.23
N ASN A 1021 21.98 22.39 -35.55
CA ASN A 1021 22.58 22.36 -34.23
C ASN A 1021 21.65 21.64 -33.23
N ALA A 1022 21.83 20.33 -33.07
CA ALA A 1022 21.41 19.62 -31.87
C ALA A 1022 22.46 19.92 -30.79
N ILE A 1023 22.31 21.07 -30.13
CA ILE A 1023 23.01 21.34 -28.87
C ILE A 1023 22.38 20.45 -27.80
N CYS A 1024 22.74 19.17 -27.81
CA CYS A 1024 22.82 18.38 -26.60
C CYS A 1024 24.29 18.46 -26.17
N ASN A 1025 24.69 19.63 -25.68
CA ASN A 1025 25.84 19.70 -24.80
C ASN A 1025 25.61 18.64 -23.71
N THR A 1026 26.66 17.87 -23.43
CA THR A 1026 26.91 17.09 -22.19
C THR A 1026 25.78 17.24 -21.18
N PRO A 1027 25.18 16.14 -20.66
CA PRO A 1027 24.16 16.28 -19.63
C PRO A 1027 24.71 17.29 -18.65
N ALA A 1028 24.05 18.45 -18.56
CA ALA A 1028 24.29 19.31 -17.44
C ALA A 1028 24.09 18.35 -16.30
N ILE A 1029 25.19 18.05 -15.60
CA ILE A 1029 25.10 17.81 -14.18
C ILE A 1029 24.25 19.00 -13.77
N LEU A 1030 22.95 18.77 -13.62
CA LEU A 1030 22.15 19.64 -12.81
C LEU A 1030 22.95 19.60 -11.53
N SER A 1031 23.69 20.66 -11.29
CA SER A 1031 24.01 21.10 -9.95
C SER A 1031 22.65 21.32 -9.30
N PHE A 1032 21.98 20.22 -8.96
CA PHE A 1032 21.35 20.12 -7.69
C PHE A 1032 22.52 20.28 -6.73
N ASP A 1033 22.75 21.52 -6.35
CA ASP A 1033 23.16 21.82 -4.99
C ASP A 1033 22.04 21.20 -4.14
N PRO A 1034 22.24 20.04 -3.50
CA PRO A 1034 21.35 19.73 -2.39
C PRO A 1034 21.70 20.81 -1.37
N PHE A 1035 20.74 21.66 -1.02
CA PHE A 1035 20.89 22.82 -0.11
C PHE A 1035 21.41 24.12 -0.75
N PRO A 1036 20.53 25.05 -1.18
CA PRO A 1036 20.93 26.45 -1.18
C PRO A 1036 21.05 26.89 0.29
N ASN A 1037 22.29 27.16 0.72
CA ASN A 1037 22.71 27.62 2.05
C ASN A 1037 22.89 26.55 3.13
N TYR A 1038 23.92 25.73 3.01
CA TYR A 1038 24.63 25.25 4.20
C TYR A 1038 26.14 25.44 4.00
N ARG A 1039 26.73 26.44 4.66
CA ARG A 1039 28.19 26.57 4.77
C ARG A 1039 28.68 25.43 5.65
N PRO A 1040 29.58 24.53 5.20
CA PRO A 1040 30.22 23.57 6.08
C PRO A 1040 31.04 24.32 7.13
N SER A 1041 30.87 23.97 8.40
CA SER A 1041 31.82 24.35 9.44
C SER A 1041 33.22 23.87 9.05
N THR A 1042 34.22 24.69 9.35
CA THR A 1042 35.64 24.67 8.95
C THR A 1042 36.48 23.43 9.32
N ILE A 1043 35.87 22.26 9.54
CA ILE A 1043 36.57 21.04 9.95
C ILE A 1043 36.89 20.10 8.76
N ASP A 1044 36.15 20.16 7.64
CA ASP A 1044 36.35 19.23 6.50
C ASP A 1044 37.40 19.66 5.45
N THR A 1045 37.85 20.92 5.47
CA THR A 1045 38.87 21.41 4.53
C THR A 1045 40.31 21.11 4.96
N VAL A 1046 40.53 20.71 6.22
CA VAL A 1046 41.87 20.39 6.74
C VAL A 1046 42.27 18.94 6.43
N THR A 1047 41.31 18.04 6.24
CA THR A 1047 41.53 16.62 5.95
C THR A 1047 41.88 16.35 4.48
N ARG A 1048 41.42 17.20 3.55
CA ARG A 1048 41.72 17.06 2.12
C ARG A 1048 43.14 17.56 1.76
N LYS A 1049 43.62 18.64 2.38
CA LYS A 1049 44.98 19.17 2.18
C LYS A 1049 46.09 18.37 2.86
N LYS A 1050 45.77 17.46 3.80
CA LYS A 1050 46.75 16.54 4.41
C LYS A 1050 46.95 15.23 3.64
N ARG A 1051 46.10 14.92 2.64
CA ARG A 1051 46.23 13.70 1.82
C ARG A 1051 47.13 13.87 0.60
N ASP A 1052 47.27 15.08 0.07
CA ASP A 1052 48.16 15.35 -1.07
C ASP A 1052 49.63 15.60 -0.66
N ILE A 1053 49.97 15.45 0.63
CA ILE A 1053 51.35 15.63 1.16
C ILE A 1053 51.84 14.34 1.85
N LYS A 1054 51.23 13.17 1.55
CA LYS A 1054 51.61 11.91 2.20
C LYS A 1054 51.78 10.74 1.21
N GLU A 1055 52.42 11.03 0.07
CA GLU A 1055 52.97 10.03 -0.85
C GLU A 1055 54.49 10.20 -1.09
N GLU A 1056 55.18 11.01 -0.29
CA GLU A 1056 56.64 11.01 -0.26
C GLU A 1056 57.14 10.94 1.19
N ASN A 1057 58.02 9.96 1.44
CA ASN A 1057 58.77 9.66 2.68
C ASN A 1057 58.15 8.63 3.63
N GLU A 1058 58.36 7.36 3.27
CA GLU A 1058 58.66 6.29 4.23
C GLU A 1058 60.12 6.42 4.68
N GLN A 1059 60.38 6.71 5.96
CA GLN A 1059 61.46 6.13 6.79
C GLN A 1059 61.54 6.85 8.15
N GLU A 1060 61.87 6.05 9.17
CA GLU A 1060 62.34 6.40 10.52
C GLU A 1060 61.31 6.77 11.61
N ASP A 1061 61.14 5.77 12.48
CA ASP A 1061 61.27 5.81 13.94
C ASP A 1061 60.10 6.07 14.89
N GLU A 1062 60.03 5.11 15.82
CA GLU A 1062 59.23 5.04 17.02
C GLU A 1062 59.66 6.09 18.05
N GLN A 1063 58.75 6.31 19.01
CA GLN A 1063 59.00 6.57 20.43
C GLN A 1063 58.63 7.97 20.96
N ILE A 1064 57.97 7.90 22.13
CA ILE A 1064 57.81 8.89 23.19
C ILE A 1064 56.49 9.69 23.23
N ILE A 1065 55.68 9.26 24.19
CA ILE A 1065 54.58 9.95 24.86
C ILE A 1065 55.15 11.01 25.81
N LYS A 1066 54.60 12.24 25.81
CA LYS A 1066 54.14 12.97 27.02
C LYS A 1066 53.53 14.34 26.70
N ASP A 1067 52.45 14.62 27.43
CA ASP A 1067 51.79 15.87 27.81
C ASP A 1067 51.96 17.12 26.94
N ASP A 1068 50.82 17.69 26.51
CA ASP A 1068 50.64 19.14 26.55
C ASP A 1068 49.15 19.51 26.72
N THR A 1069 48.85 20.08 27.88
CA THR A 1069 47.65 20.84 28.20
C THR A 1069 47.65 22.14 27.39
N LEU A 1070 46.65 22.33 26.51
CA LEU A 1070 46.53 23.56 25.73
C LEU A 1070 45.62 24.59 26.43
N ASP A 1071 46.27 25.72 26.68
CA ASP A 1071 45.81 26.98 27.24
C ASP A 1071 44.66 27.65 26.44
N LEU A 1072 43.54 27.92 27.12
CA LEU A 1072 42.29 28.47 26.57
C LEU A 1072 42.29 30.00 26.42
N GLU A 1073 43.36 30.69 26.82
CA GLU A 1073 43.39 32.17 26.78
C GLU A 1073 43.86 32.73 25.43
N ASN A 1074 44.58 31.95 24.62
CA ASN A 1074 45.12 32.43 23.34
C ASN A 1074 44.12 32.34 22.16
N LEU A 1075 43.07 31.52 22.28
CA LEU A 1075 42.03 31.38 21.24
C LEU A 1075 41.01 32.53 21.25
N ARG A 1076 40.85 33.20 22.40
CA ARG A 1076 39.90 34.31 22.58
C ARG A 1076 40.43 35.61 21.95
N GLN A 1077 41.75 35.81 22.00
CA GLN A 1077 42.41 36.98 21.41
C GLN A 1077 42.39 36.96 19.86
N GLN A 1078 42.40 35.78 19.23
CA GLN A 1078 42.40 35.66 17.76
C GLN A 1078 41.01 35.83 17.12
N VAL A 1079 39.93 35.65 17.87
CA VAL A 1079 38.55 35.84 17.36
C VAL A 1079 38.16 37.33 17.36
N ASP A 1080 38.63 38.10 18.34
CA ASP A 1080 38.33 39.54 18.43
C ASP A 1080 39.05 40.39 17.35
N ASP A 1081 40.21 39.93 16.86
CA ASP A 1081 40.95 40.60 15.77
C ASP A 1081 40.34 40.36 14.37
N VAL A 1082 39.58 39.28 14.20
CA VAL A 1082 38.84 38.98 12.95
C VAL A 1082 37.54 39.77 12.89
N LEU A 1083 36.88 40.01 14.04
CA LEU A 1083 35.64 40.77 14.12
C LEU A 1083 35.83 42.28 13.93
N LYS A 1084 37.02 42.83 14.22
CA LYS A 1084 37.35 44.24 13.97
C LYS A 1084 37.64 44.58 12.50
N LYS A 1085 37.93 43.60 11.64
CA LYS A 1085 38.25 43.83 10.21
C LYS A 1085 37.04 43.85 9.27
N PHE A 1086 35.83 43.54 9.76
CA PHE A 1086 34.60 43.55 8.93
C PHE A 1086 33.78 44.85 9.02
N ALA A 1087 34.21 45.83 9.82
CA ALA A 1087 33.48 47.07 10.04
C ALA A 1087 34.29 48.29 9.55
N THR A 1088 34.48 48.45 8.24
CA THR A 1088 34.71 49.75 7.56
C THR A 1088 34.95 49.55 6.06
N PHE A 1089 33.88 49.46 5.27
CA PHE A 1089 33.93 49.86 3.86
C PHE A 1089 32.53 50.23 3.37
N ASP A 1090 32.05 51.41 3.77
CA ASP A 1090 31.00 52.10 3.02
C ASP A 1090 31.16 53.62 3.17
N LYS A 1091 31.38 54.29 2.03
CA LYS A 1091 30.98 55.67 1.68
C LYS A 1091 31.74 56.10 0.41
N ARG A 1092 31.04 56.14 -0.72
CA ARG A 1092 30.82 57.36 -1.52
C ARG A 1092 30.12 57.08 -2.86
N LEU A 1093 29.16 57.97 -3.14
CA LEU A 1093 28.56 58.36 -4.43
C LEU A 1093 27.26 57.65 -4.87
N THR A 1094 26.18 58.18 -4.28
CA THR A 1094 24.87 58.43 -4.89
C THR A 1094 24.95 59.20 -6.22
N THR A 1095 24.15 58.81 -7.23
CA THR A 1095 23.05 59.61 -7.84
C THR A 1095 22.27 58.82 -8.91
N GLY A 1096 20.92 58.79 -8.81
CA GLY A 1096 20.01 58.72 -9.97
C GLY A 1096 19.21 57.43 -10.26
N THR A 1097 18.14 57.17 -9.48
CA THR A 1097 16.74 56.73 -9.85
C THR A 1097 16.46 55.72 -10.98
N HIS A 1098 15.52 54.77 -10.95
CA HIS A 1098 14.67 54.06 -9.95
C HIS A 1098 13.80 53.05 -10.75
N CYS A 1099 13.59 51.83 -10.23
CA CYS A 1099 12.26 51.23 -9.94
C CYS A 1099 12.41 49.78 -9.45
N TYR A 1100 11.84 49.52 -8.27
CA TYR A 1100 11.83 48.23 -7.55
C TYR A 1100 10.39 47.72 -7.43
N ASP A 1101 10.32 46.42 -7.16
CA ASP A 1101 9.19 45.54 -6.83
C ASP A 1101 8.35 45.94 -5.59
N GLN A 1102 7.05 45.56 -5.58
CA GLN A 1102 6.32 44.82 -4.52
C GLN A 1102 4.83 45.19 -4.38
N ASN A 1103 3.99 44.20 -4.02
CA ASN A 1103 2.78 44.43 -3.23
C ASN A 1103 2.65 43.41 -2.07
N THR A 1104 2.84 43.94 -0.86
CA THR A 1104 2.71 43.32 0.47
C THR A 1104 1.51 43.93 1.24
N ARG A 1105 1.04 43.28 2.31
CA ARG A 1105 -0.01 43.80 3.23
C ARG A 1105 0.52 45.02 4.01
N LYS A 1106 -0.27 46.11 4.11
CA LYS A 1106 0.07 47.28 4.95
C LYS A 1106 -0.59 47.21 6.33
N ILE A 1107 0.24 47.40 7.37
CA ILE A 1107 -0.15 47.83 8.71
C ILE A 1107 -0.03 49.36 8.73
N HIS A 1108 -1.01 50.09 9.24
CA HIS A 1108 -0.93 51.55 9.44
C HIS A 1108 -0.89 51.90 10.93
N LYS A 1109 0.15 52.66 11.34
CA LYS A 1109 0.24 53.32 12.65
C LYS A 1109 -0.28 54.72 12.48
N ASN A 1110 -1.09 55.18 13.42
CA ASN A 1110 -1.25 56.60 13.64
C ASN A 1110 -1.00 56.85 15.12
N GLY A 1111 0.12 57.50 15.45
CA GLY A 1111 0.61 57.59 16.84
C GLY A 1111 1.12 56.25 17.39
N THR A 1112 0.68 55.83 18.58
CA THR A 1112 1.20 54.65 19.30
C THR A 1112 0.51 53.30 18.99
N LYS A 1113 -0.40 53.19 18.00
CA LYS A 1113 -1.06 51.90 17.66
C LYS A 1113 -1.22 51.65 16.15
N TRP A 1114 -1.27 50.37 15.75
CA TRP A 1114 -1.24 49.85 14.37
C TRP A 1114 -2.49 48.99 13.99
N HIS A 1115 -3.00 49.06 12.74
CA HIS A 1115 -4.10 48.21 12.18
C HIS A 1115 -3.84 47.67 10.73
N VAL A 1116 -4.41 46.52 10.32
CA VAL A 1116 -4.31 45.87 8.97
C VAL A 1116 -5.64 45.25 8.48
N HIS A 1117 -5.96 45.37 7.18
CA HIS A 1117 -7.03 44.64 6.46
C HIS A 1117 -6.52 43.86 5.21
N LYS A 1118 -7.33 42.92 4.65
CA LYS A 1118 -6.96 41.91 3.63
C LYS A 1118 -8.14 41.64 2.64
N CYS A 1119 -7.89 41.44 1.34
CA CYS A 1119 -8.84 40.81 0.37
C CYS A 1119 -8.15 40.15 -0.86
N LEU A 1120 -8.88 39.25 -1.55
CA LEU A 1120 -8.45 38.20 -2.50
C LEU A 1120 -8.90 38.43 -3.99
N VAL A 1121 -8.03 37.98 -4.92
CA VAL A 1121 -8.20 37.39 -6.29
C VAL A 1121 -9.03 38.13 -7.38
N CYS A 1122 -8.47 38.21 -8.61
CA CYS A 1122 -9.20 38.45 -9.87
C CYS A 1122 -8.72 37.55 -11.02
N GLN A 1123 -9.67 37.16 -11.89
CA GLN A 1123 -9.55 36.32 -13.09
C GLN A 1123 -9.73 37.22 -14.33
N CYS A 1124 -8.92 37.06 -15.39
CA CYS A 1124 -9.08 37.84 -16.63
C CYS A 1124 -9.56 36.96 -17.81
N LYS A 1125 -10.56 37.46 -18.55
CA LYS A 1125 -11.02 36.95 -19.85
C LYS A 1125 -10.47 37.85 -20.96
N ASP A 1126 -9.51 37.31 -21.69
CA ASP A 1126 -8.94 37.75 -22.98
C ASP A 1126 -8.24 39.11 -23.13
N ALA A 1127 -7.29 39.05 -24.09
CA ALA A 1127 -6.25 40.01 -24.36
C ALA A 1127 -6.73 41.08 -25.35
N THR A 1128 -7.37 42.12 -24.83
CA THR A 1128 -7.17 43.53 -25.22
C THR A 1128 -8.27 44.39 -24.59
N SER A 1129 -7.86 45.47 -23.91
CA SER A 1129 -8.62 46.58 -23.32
C SER A 1129 -9.39 46.39 -21.99
N SER A 1130 -8.86 47.08 -20.96
CA SER A 1130 -9.46 47.69 -19.75
C SER A 1130 -10.36 46.86 -18.83
N CYS A 1131 -9.87 46.60 -17.61
CA CYS A 1131 -10.69 46.32 -16.42
C CYS A 1131 -10.64 47.52 -15.46
N GLU A 1132 -11.80 48.09 -15.13
CA GLU A 1132 -11.98 48.93 -13.93
C GLU A 1132 -12.10 48.05 -12.68
N VAL A 1133 -11.52 48.51 -11.57
CA VAL A 1133 -11.73 47.94 -10.23
C VAL A 1133 -12.67 48.89 -9.49
N VAL A 1134 -13.88 48.40 -9.20
CA VAL A 1134 -14.72 48.96 -8.13
C VAL A 1134 -14.47 48.09 -6.89
N CYS A 1135 -14.10 48.74 -5.79
CA CYS A 1135 -13.63 48.14 -4.52
C CYS A 1135 -14.60 47.14 -3.88
#